data_AF-A0A5C7QKR8-F1
#
_entry.id   AF-A0A5C7QKR8-F1
#
_cell.length_a   1.000
_cell.length_b   1.000
_cell.length_c   1.000
_cell.angle_alpha   90.00
_cell.angle_beta   90.00
_cell.angle_gamma   90.00
#
_symmetry.space_group_name_H-M   'P 1'
#
loop_
_entity.id
_entity.type
_entity.pdbx_description
1 polymer ?
#
loop_
_entity_poly.entity_id
_entity_poly.type
_entity_poly.pdbx_seq_one_letter_code
_entity_poly.pdbx_strand_id
1 'polypeptide(L)'
;MYGKTISGFKAFYENAIKGTHPNPWLIDLWGEDPSRFETQILCHSNGTPVEGTKRFQDNDTSEIWGPVRWPLNAYSDPEPYDPPLTYWIEKRVKGIGTTWWDWQNKHTVRLGFDIDSLIGHAPGVGVDDSTIRRFDTINIPYITILRSTRGLGRHIYIEFGEPFPVTMNHHEHAAIARSLLPRLSRESGIDFAAEKDVCGGIMWIYHVNTTAENRGYEMIKKATQVLTADDVPANWRDHLPVVQGSRSKVLVRGYTPEGETAGDELDEMSKSKIKVPLDDVHNRILDALEDTGYTVMWVDDHHLCQTHTRALAEVHERLSLRGFFDTTAPGDDPGKPNCLSGDTMVITREGCKPIEDLEGKNVEIITSRGAWVTAPFKSYGEQDVFAVTLQRGNDTRVIKATADHRWFVSRTKTGPKRKTKVNFGDRKEVLTCDLELDHILIQTKPQLVVIPSVVGIQHGLVWGDGTAGGCRTTASLSLFGDKDLQLLKYFSEHPQRKITCSVGGVEIWNLPKHFKSLVPLTYDKPYLYGWLAGYFAADGHVSSQGCCIIRSSSRESIQHVKDVCHILGIETSQITERVCNGYKTSVIYTTVLKAADLTSEFFLIDSHKDNWEKCNTRQHHYWRVKSVEPAGREKVYCCEVPETHCFCLEDFILIGNCFMRPRLNGGWDVYRFGQGTSEHGLWDRVGEWTHIAYNVDPSFDKLMQLAGGTMHIKPELGYVFSTKEQFKNALELLGVKLELPARTSDDRSLLIRRRVEDGKPIICIEKKRDDKPMDFEGFVKTPQGWQKIIDPTVKIEDNNYMEEMLSEMDNQLRALKQRNFNDNASRGGSFIGWVFKDATGAWVEIPGGENVSNVLKRAGFAELDFMKGDALYNSWLLVNEPFKPEFPGGRKWNRDAPQLRYAPAKLGIDESPRHEWWDKYLNHLGSDLDEYIKTLDWTDDWNIRNGGDYLKVWLACMIRYPFDKLPYLFMWGSQETGKSMFYESVQLLMTKGVVSADKALTSEGGYNGELLNCVLAYIDETNVAAAGREVYSRLKAWTTGLTITIHPKYQQVFEAVNTCHFVQLANELEALPVFRGDKRITALQVPPVVDPIPKDVFMRHLEEEAPHFLYTLLNWDIPDARSRLRLPIIETDSKTSAIELNESVLHNFIAERCYEIPGTRMKLDDLYNLFIDNLSENEKPQWNKRLVKK
;
A
#
# COMPACT_ATOMS: atom_id res chain seq x y z
N MET A 1 -28.00 -31.38 -40.12
CA MET A 1 -29.13 -31.49 -39.15
C MET A 1 -28.70 -32.43 -38.06
N TYR A 2 -27.99 -31.91 -37.06
CA TYR A 2 -27.57 -32.66 -35.88
C TYR A 2 -28.70 -32.61 -34.84
N GLY A 3 -28.90 -33.71 -34.10
CA GLY A 3 -30.13 -33.95 -33.33
C GLY A 3 -30.42 -32.93 -32.22
N LYS A 4 -31.69 -32.84 -31.81
CA LYS A 4 -32.21 -31.91 -30.79
C LYS A 4 -31.91 -32.30 -29.33
N THR A 5 -30.71 -32.83 -29.05
CA THR A 5 -30.29 -33.36 -27.73
C THR A 5 -28.81 -33.06 -27.46
N ILE A 6 -28.35 -33.24 -26.21
CA ILE A 6 -26.91 -33.20 -25.88
C ILE A 6 -26.10 -34.19 -26.75
N SER A 7 -26.65 -35.36 -27.08
CA SER A 7 -26.03 -36.32 -28.03
C SER A 7 -25.78 -35.71 -29.41
N GLY A 8 -26.60 -34.76 -29.85
CA GLY A 8 -26.43 -34.01 -31.09
C GLY A 8 -25.23 -33.06 -31.09
N PHE A 9 -24.79 -32.57 -29.93
CA PHE A 9 -23.56 -31.77 -29.81
C PHE A 9 -22.33 -32.57 -30.22
N LYS A 10 -22.22 -33.85 -29.83
CA LYS A 10 -21.05 -34.68 -30.19
C LYS A 10 -20.92 -34.82 -31.71
N ALA A 11 -22.03 -35.09 -32.40
CA ALA A 11 -22.04 -35.17 -33.85
C ALA A 11 -21.74 -33.81 -34.52
N PHE A 12 -22.25 -32.69 -33.99
CA PHE A 12 -21.92 -31.35 -34.48
C PHE A 12 -20.43 -30.99 -34.26
N TYR A 13 -19.89 -31.33 -33.09
CA TYR A 13 -18.48 -31.16 -32.77
C TYR A 13 -17.59 -31.98 -33.72
N GLU A 14 -17.82 -33.29 -33.83
CA GLU A 14 -17.00 -34.19 -34.66
C GLU A 14 -17.03 -33.80 -36.15
N ASN A 15 -18.19 -33.40 -36.68
CA ASN A 15 -18.39 -33.22 -38.13
C ASN A 15 -18.36 -31.75 -38.61
N ALA A 16 -18.45 -30.75 -37.72
CA ALA A 16 -18.45 -29.33 -38.11
C ALA A 16 -17.39 -28.48 -37.40
N ILE A 17 -17.01 -28.79 -36.15
CA ILE A 17 -16.03 -28.00 -35.38
C ILE A 17 -14.63 -28.63 -35.41
N LYS A 18 -14.49 -29.92 -35.07
CA LYS A 18 -13.19 -30.58 -34.83
C LYS A 18 -12.23 -30.46 -36.02
N GLY A 19 -12.75 -30.60 -37.25
CA GLY A 19 -11.97 -30.45 -38.49
C GLY A 19 -11.76 -29.01 -38.98
N THR A 20 -12.35 -28.00 -38.33
CA THR A 20 -12.25 -26.58 -38.71
C THR A 20 -11.63 -25.71 -37.61
N HIS A 21 -11.43 -26.25 -36.40
CA HIS A 21 -10.93 -25.50 -35.27
C HIS A 21 -9.43 -25.17 -35.41
N PRO A 22 -8.98 -23.91 -35.19
CA PRO A 22 -7.56 -23.55 -35.31
C PRO A 22 -6.68 -24.20 -34.23
N ASN A 23 -7.28 -24.73 -33.16
CA ASN A 23 -6.58 -25.48 -32.13
C ASN A 23 -7.37 -26.76 -31.77
N PRO A 24 -7.09 -27.89 -32.45
CA PRO A 24 -7.76 -29.17 -32.17
C PRO A 24 -7.50 -29.66 -30.74
N TRP A 25 -6.33 -29.41 -30.15
CA TRP A 25 -6.04 -29.80 -28.77
C TRP A 25 -7.01 -29.15 -27.77
N LEU A 26 -7.29 -27.85 -27.89
CA LEU A 26 -8.18 -27.14 -26.95
C LEU A 26 -9.61 -27.71 -26.95
N ILE A 27 -10.16 -28.02 -28.13
CA ILE A 27 -11.54 -28.48 -28.28
C ILE A 27 -11.67 -29.99 -27.96
N ASP A 28 -10.59 -30.77 -28.15
CA ASP A 28 -10.54 -32.18 -27.79
C ASP A 28 -10.60 -32.39 -26.26
N LEU A 29 -10.03 -31.48 -25.46
CA LEU A 29 -10.12 -31.49 -23.98
C LEU A 29 -11.55 -31.34 -23.43
N TRP A 30 -12.52 -31.00 -24.28
CA TRP A 30 -13.95 -30.93 -23.97
C TRP A 30 -14.77 -32.01 -24.69
N GLY A 31 -14.30 -32.49 -25.84
CA GLY A 31 -15.08 -33.33 -26.76
C GLY A 31 -15.18 -34.82 -26.43
N GLU A 32 -14.43 -35.35 -25.46
CA GLU A 32 -14.51 -36.76 -25.07
C GLU A 32 -15.89 -37.09 -24.47
N ASP A 33 -16.27 -36.35 -23.42
CA ASP A 33 -17.62 -36.29 -22.85
C ASP A 33 -17.98 -34.84 -22.45
N PRO A 34 -18.65 -34.08 -23.34
CA PRO A 34 -19.15 -32.75 -23.03
C PRO A 34 -20.14 -32.66 -21.86
N SER A 35 -20.79 -33.76 -21.47
CA SER A 35 -21.75 -33.77 -20.35
C SER A 35 -21.05 -33.74 -18.99
N ARG A 36 -19.79 -34.16 -18.94
CA ARG A 36 -18.94 -34.25 -17.72
C ARG A 36 -18.55 -32.89 -17.15
N PHE A 37 -18.23 -31.94 -18.03
CA PHE A 37 -17.76 -30.62 -17.65
C PHE A 37 -18.88 -29.59 -17.67
N GLU A 38 -18.87 -28.68 -16.69
CA GLU A 38 -19.75 -27.51 -16.75
C GLU A 38 -19.46 -26.70 -18.03
N THR A 39 -20.51 -26.45 -18.82
CA THR A 39 -20.39 -25.88 -20.16
C THR A 39 -21.52 -24.87 -20.39
N GLN A 40 -21.21 -23.76 -21.06
CA GLN A 40 -22.16 -22.75 -21.50
C GLN A 40 -22.10 -22.57 -23.03
N ILE A 41 -23.27 -22.55 -23.65
CA ILE A 41 -23.49 -22.36 -25.07
C ILE A 41 -24.06 -20.97 -25.30
N LEU A 42 -23.37 -20.17 -26.10
CA LEU A 42 -23.82 -18.86 -26.57
C LEU A 42 -24.47 -19.01 -27.94
N CYS A 43 -25.60 -18.35 -28.16
CA CYS A 43 -26.31 -18.36 -29.44
C CYS A 43 -26.37 -16.98 -30.09
N HIS A 44 -26.69 -16.95 -31.39
CA HIS A 44 -26.98 -15.72 -32.12
C HIS A 44 -28.27 -15.05 -31.60
N SER A 45 -28.40 -13.74 -31.80
CA SER A 45 -29.55 -12.92 -31.37
C SER A 45 -30.37 -12.39 -32.56
N ASN A 46 -30.38 -13.14 -33.66
CA ASN A 46 -30.99 -12.75 -34.95
C ASN A 46 -32.46 -13.19 -35.09
N GLY A 47 -33.25 -13.01 -34.03
CA GLY A 47 -34.68 -13.34 -33.99
C GLY A 47 -35.45 -12.41 -33.05
N THR A 48 -36.77 -12.56 -33.01
CA THR A 48 -37.64 -11.75 -32.15
C THR A 48 -37.45 -12.18 -30.69
N PRO A 49 -37.12 -11.28 -29.74
CA PRO A 49 -36.96 -11.65 -28.33
C PRO A 49 -38.25 -12.22 -27.73
N VAL A 50 -38.14 -13.32 -26.99
CA VAL A 50 -39.27 -13.92 -26.26
C VAL A 50 -39.35 -13.33 -24.87
N GLU A 51 -40.41 -12.55 -24.61
CA GLU A 51 -40.61 -11.79 -23.38
C GLU A 51 -40.42 -12.63 -22.10
N GLY A 52 -39.78 -12.04 -21.08
CA GLY A 52 -39.45 -12.71 -19.83
C GLY A 52 -38.31 -13.74 -19.91
N THR A 53 -37.68 -13.94 -21.08
CA THR A 53 -36.63 -14.95 -21.26
C THR A 53 -35.37 -14.41 -21.96
N LYS A 54 -34.28 -15.18 -21.93
CA LYS A 54 -33.07 -14.94 -22.75
C LYS A 54 -33.14 -15.61 -24.14
N ARG A 55 -34.34 -15.92 -24.63
CA ARG A 55 -34.57 -16.67 -25.88
C ARG A 55 -35.06 -15.76 -27.01
N PHE A 56 -34.85 -16.21 -28.24
CA PHE A 56 -35.27 -15.58 -29.48
C PHE A 56 -36.14 -16.56 -30.28
N GLN A 57 -37.09 -16.05 -31.04
CA GLN A 57 -37.98 -16.81 -31.90
C GLN A 57 -37.74 -16.46 -33.37
N ASP A 58 -37.82 -17.49 -34.23
CA ASP A 58 -37.81 -17.36 -35.67
C ASP A 58 -39.21 -17.01 -36.17
N ASN A 59 -39.33 -15.91 -36.92
CA ASN A 59 -40.61 -15.42 -37.42
C ASN A 59 -41.19 -16.30 -38.54
N ASP A 60 -40.34 -17.04 -39.27
CA ASP A 60 -40.74 -17.83 -40.43
C ASP A 60 -40.89 -19.33 -40.10
N THR A 61 -40.17 -19.83 -39.08
CA THR A 61 -40.10 -21.26 -38.76
C THR A 61 -40.60 -21.66 -37.37
N SER A 62 -41.04 -20.71 -36.54
CA SER A 62 -41.44 -20.93 -35.13
C SER A 62 -40.36 -21.56 -34.23
N GLU A 63 -39.10 -21.60 -34.69
CA GLU A 63 -37.98 -22.13 -33.94
C GLU A 63 -37.61 -21.15 -32.81
N ILE A 64 -37.68 -21.60 -31.55
CA ILE A 64 -37.22 -20.84 -30.38
C ILE A 64 -35.83 -21.34 -29.99
N TRP A 65 -34.87 -20.43 -29.81
CA TRP A 65 -33.51 -20.74 -29.39
C TRP A 65 -32.98 -19.75 -28.34
N GLY A 66 -31.87 -20.07 -27.69
CA GLY A 66 -31.23 -19.19 -26.71
C GLY A 66 -30.03 -19.88 -26.05
N PRO A 67 -29.31 -19.19 -25.15
CA PRO A 67 -28.16 -19.78 -24.47
C PRO A 67 -28.59 -20.93 -23.56
N VAL A 68 -27.71 -21.93 -23.44
CA VAL A 68 -27.88 -23.11 -22.59
C VAL A 68 -26.65 -23.23 -21.69
N ARG A 69 -26.81 -23.68 -20.44
CA ARG A 69 -25.71 -24.03 -19.54
C ARG A 69 -26.08 -25.30 -18.78
N TRP A 70 -25.11 -26.19 -18.58
CA TRP A 70 -25.24 -27.35 -17.71
C TRP A 70 -24.03 -27.46 -16.78
N PRO A 71 -24.17 -28.02 -15.56
CA PRO A 71 -25.45 -28.38 -14.92
C PRO A 71 -26.28 -27.11 -14.60
N LEU A 72 -27.57 -27.29 -14.27
CA LEU A 72 -28.30 -26.20 -13.61
C LEU A 72 -27.76 -26.01 -12.19
N ASN A 73 -27.93 -24.81 -11.63
CA ASN A 73 -27.53 -24.50 -10.26
C ASN A 73 -26.06 -24.83 -9.94
N ALA A 74 -25.18 -24.76 -10.95
CA ALA A 74 -23.74 -25.02 -10.85
C ALA A 74 -23.02 -24.25 -9.72
N TYR A 75 -23.52 -23.05 -9.39
CA TYR A 75 -23.04 -22.19 -8.31
C TYR A 75 -23.47 -22.63 -6.89
N SER A 76 -24.44 -23.52 -6.76
CA SER A 76 -24.97 -24.03 -5.49
C SER A 76 -25.07 -25.56 -5.51
N ASP A 77 -26.28 -26.11 -5.54
CA ASP A 77 -26.55 -27.55 -5.58
C ASP A 77 -26.76 -27.99 -7.04
N PRO A 78 -25.79 -28.67 -7.69
CA PRO A 78 -25.78 -28.79 -9.15
C PRO A 78 -26.73 -29.87 -9.66
N GLU A 79 -27.71 -29.48 -10.48
CA GLU A 79 -28.77 -30.35 -10.97
C GLU A 79 -28.49 -30.89 -12.40
N PRO A 80 -28.58 -32.22 -12.61
CA PRO A 80 -28.55 -32.81 -13.95
C PRO A 80 -29.72 -32.31 -14.81
N TYR A 81 -29.40 -31.64 -15.92
CA TYR A 81 -30.41 -31.04 -16.80
C TYR A 81 -30.02 -31.18 -18.27
N ASP A 82 -30.76 -32.03 -19.00
CA ASP A 82 -30.72 -32.12 -20.47
C ASP A 82 -32.02 -31.48 -21.04
N PRO A 83 -32.00 -30.16 -21.34
CA PRO A 83 -33.11 -29.53 -22.03
C PRO A 83 -33.08 -29.96 -23.50
N PRO A 84 -34.14 -30.59 -24.03
CA PRO A 84 -34.19 -30.90 -25.46
C PRO A 84 -34.06 -29.59 -26.25
N LEU A 85 -33.05 -29.52 -27.13
CA LEU A 85 -32.80 -28.32 -27.93
C LEU A 85 -34.04 -28.05 -28.78
N THR A 86 -34.75 -26.95 -28.51
CA THR A 86 -35.92 -26.57 -29.33
C THR A 86 -35.52 -26.20 -30.77
N TYR A 87 -34.23 -26.09 -31.07
CA TYR A 87 -33.64 -25.56 -32.29
C TYR A 87 -32.50 -26.41 -32.87
N TRP A 88 -32.17 -26.19 -34.15
CA TRP A 88 -31.01 -26.79 -34.81
C TRP A 88 -29.71 -26.09 -34.40
N ILE A 89 -28.84 -26.83 -33.72
CA ILE A 89 -27.59 -26.34 -33.13
C ILE A 89 -26.70 -25.61 -34.15
N GLU A 90 -26.51 -26.19 -35.33
CA GLU A 90 -25.57 -25.68 -36.34
C GLU A 90 -25.98 -24.34 -36.98
N LYS A 91 -27.23 -23.91 -36.79
CA LYS A 91 -27.73 -22.62 -37.29
C LYS A 91 -27.69 -21.51 -36.26
N ARG A 92 -27.57 -21.84 -34.96
CA ARG A 92 -27.85 -20.91 -33.86
C ARG A 92 -26.69 -20.74 -32.88
N VAL A 93 -25.73 -21.66 -32.80
CA VAL A 93 -24.56 -21.52 -31.91
C VAL A 93 -23.60 -20.45 -32.42
N LYS A 94 -23.26 -19.52 -31.52
CA LYS A 94 -22.29 -18.44 -31.69
C LYS A 94 -20.96 -18.76 -30.97
N GLY A 95 -21.01 -19.50 -29.86
CA GLY A 95 -19.84 -19.94 -29.13
C GLY A 95 -20.11 -21.04 -28.09
N ILE A 96 -19.05 -21.73 -27.68
CA ILE A 96 -19.03 -22.79 -26.66
C ILE A 96 -17.93 -22.44 -25.67
N GLY A 97 -18.20 -22.53 -24.37
CA GLY A 97 -17.22 -22.32 -23.32
C GLY A 97 -17.44 -23.23 -22.12
N THR A 98 -16.39 -23.47 -21.34
CA THR A 98 -16.39 -24.42 -20.20
C THR A 98 -15.47 -23.91 -19.08
N THR A 99 -15.64 -24.46 -17.87
CA THR A 99 -14.75 -24.26 -16.73
C THR A 99 -13.75 -25.40 -16.52
N TRP A 100 -13.96 -26.57 -17.15
CA TRP A 100 -13.33 -27.86 -16.78
C TRP A 100 -13.48 -28.26 -15.30
N TRP A 101 -14.47 -27.70 -14.60
CA TRP A 101 -14.98 -28.30 -13.39
C TRP A 101 -15.82 -29.54 -13.76
N ASP A 102 -15.39 -30.69 -13.24
CA ASP A 102 -16.05 -31.98 -13.40
C ASP A 102 -17.17 -32.07 -12.35
N TRP A 103 -18.34 -31.56 -12.72
CA TRP A 103 -19.48 -31.45 -11.81
C TRP A 103 -20.09 -32.80 -11.44
N GLN A 104 -19.80 -33.85 -12.22
CA GLN A 104 -20.23 -35.23 -11.99
C GLN A 104 -19.36 -35.90 -10.93
N ASN A 105 -18.02 -35.84 -11.06
CA ASN A 105 -17.07 -36.41 -10.10
C ASN A 105 -16.68 -35.46 -8.96
N LYS A 106 -17.18 -34.21 -8.96
CA LYS A 106 -16.93 -33.16 -7.96
C LYS A 106 -15.47 -32.74 -7.83
N HIS A 107 -14.72 -32.74 -8.92
CA HIS A 107 -13.30 -32.38 -8.96
C HIS A 107 -13.01 -31.23 -9.94
N THR A 108 -11.94 -30.47 -9.70
CA THR A 108 -11.41 -29.48 -10.65
C THR A 108 -10.30 -30.12 -11.50
N VAL A 109 -10.49 -30.16 -12.83
CA VAL A 109 -9.55 -30.83 -13.75
C VAL A 109 -8.58 -29.83 -14.41
N ARG A 110 -9.07 -28.65 -14.78
CA ARG A 110 -8.26 -27.51 -15.25
C ARG A 110 -8.83 -26.21 -14.69
N LEU A 111 -8.04 -25.14 -14.72
CA LEU A 111 -8.47 -23.78 -14.39
C LEU A 111 -8.27 -22.87 -15.60
N GLY A 112 -9.16 -21.91 -15.77
CA GLY A 112 -9.09 -20.90 -16.82
C GLY A 112 -8.98 -19.48 -16.28
N PHE A 113 -8.11 -18.69 -16.91
CA PHE A 113 -7.99 -17.24 -16.69
C PHE A 113 -8.02 -16.54 -18.05
N ASP A 114 -8.79 -15.45 -18.18
CA ASP A 114 -8.85 -14.65 -19.41
C ASP A 114 -8.26 -13.26 -19.16
N ILE A 115 -7.39 -12.82 -20.07
CA ILE A 115 -6.66 -11.55 -20.03
C ILE A 115 -7.03 -10.77 -21.29
N ASP A 116 -7.98 -9.84 -21.19
CA ASP A 116 -8.41 -9.03 -22.33
C ASP A 116 -7.46 -7.86 -22.62
N SER A 117 -7.38 -7.42 -23.87
CA SER A 117 -6.69 -6.15 -24.24
C SER A 117 -7.66 -4.97 -24.14
N LEU A 118 -7.15 -3.80 -23.76
CA LEU A 118 -7.86 -2.52 -23.82
C LEU A 118 -8.49 -2.23 -25.20
N ILE A 119 -7.94 -2.80 -26.28
CA ILE A 119 -8.40 -2.59 -27.65
C ILE A 119 -9.58 -3.52 -27.96
N GLY A 120 -10.79 -3.09 -27.57
CA GLY A 120 -12.05 -3.64 -28.07
C GLY A 120 -13.19 -3.80 -27.08
N HIS A 121 -12.96 -3.53 -25.80
CA HIS A 121 -13.96 -3.61 -24.72
C HIS A 121 -14.43 -2.23 -24.24
N ALA A 122 -15.29 -2.19 -23.22
CA ALA A 122 -15.81 -0.94 -22.66
C ALA A 122 -14.69 -0.12 -21.96
N PRO A 123 -14.81 1.21 -21.88
CA PRO A 123 -13.78 2.04 -21.25
C PRO A 123 -13.47 1.60 -19.81
N GLY A 124 -12.20 1.24 -19.55
CA GLY A 124 -11.73 0.78 -18.24
C GLY A 124 -11.67 -0.73 -18.05
N VAL A 125 -11.82 -1.54 -19.11
CA VAL A 125 -11.66 -3.02 -19.07
C VAL A 125 -10.56 -3.46 -20.04
N GLY A 126 -9.69 -4.38 -19.58
CA GLY A 126 -8.56 -4.93 -20.35
C GLY A 126 -7.22 -4.26 -20.02
N VAL A 127 -6.14 -4.86 -20.54
CA VAL A 127 -4.74 -4.49 -20.27
C VAL A 127 -4.04 -3.93 -21.52
N ASP A 128 -2.93 -3.23 -21.36
CA ASP A 128 -2.21 -2.66 -22.50
C ASP A 128 -1.40 -3.68 -23.31
N ASP A 129 -1.13 -3.36 -24.58
CA ASP A 129 -0.42 -4.26 -25.49
C ASP A 129 1.03 -4.53 -25.07
N SER A 130 1.61 -3.76 -24.14
CA SER A 130 2.92 -4.09 -23.55
C SER A 130 2.78 -5.19 -22.50
N THR A 131 1.76 -5.13 -21.62
CA THR A 131 1.46 -6.23 -20.68
C THR A 131 1.07 -7.50 -21.42
N ILE A 132 0.22 -7.43 -22.46
CA ILE A 132 -0.11 -8.60 -23.31
C ILE A 132 1.18 -9.27 -23.85
N ARG A 133 2.19 -8.49 -24.26
CA ARG A 133 3.48 -9.03 -24.72
C ARG A 133 4.35 -9.58 -23.59
N ARG A 134 4.18 -9.13 -22.35
CA ARG A 134 4.83 -9.76 -21.17
C ARG A 134 4.23 -11.14 -20.91
N PHE A 135 2.91 -11.31 -21.03
CA PHE A 135 2.26 -12.62 -20.92
C PHE A 135 2.80 -13.66 -21.94
N ASP A 136 3.13 -13.24 -23.16
CA ASP A 136 3.76 -14.11 -24.18
C ASP A 136 5.14 -14.65 -23.75
N THR A 137 5.79 -14.04 -22.75
CA THR A 137 7.17 -14.36 -22.31
C THR A 137 7.28 -15.06 -20.95
N ILE A 138 6.16 -15.33 -20.27
CA ILE A 138 6.17 -15.94 -18.92
C ILE A 138 6.74 -17.36 -18.95
N ASN A 139 7.67 -17.68 -18.05
CA ASN A 139 8.36 -18.98 -18.01
C ASN A 139 7.85 -19.99 -16.94
N ILE A 140 6.65 -19.78 -16.38
CA ILE A 140 6.01 -20.71 -15.41
C ILE A 140 5.78 -22.10 -16.04
N PRO A 141 6.28 -23.22 -15.50
CA PRO A 141 6.29 -24.52 -16.20
C PRO A 141 4.91 -25.19 -16.33
N TYR A 142 3.97 -24.88 -15.44
CA TYR A 142 2.65 -25.51 -15.34
C TYR A 142 1.50 -24.75 -16.04
N ILE A 143 1.79 -23.66 -16.77
CA ILE A 143 0.77 -22.90 -17.53
C ILE A 143 0.84 -23.13 -19.04
N THR A 144 -0.33 -23.24 -19.66
CA THR A 144 -0.54 -23.22 -21.11
C THR A 144 -1.17 -21.88 -21.50
N ILE A 145 -0.67 -21.22 -22.56
CA ILE A 145 -1.10 -19.87 -22.99
C ILE A 145 -1.54 -19.93 -24.45
N LEU A 146 -2.77 -19.45 -24.71
CA LEU A 146 -3.37 -19.32 -26.03
C LEU A 146 -3.78 -17.86 -26.29
N ARG A 147 -3.89 -17.47 -27.56
CA ARG A 147 -4.60 -16.24 -27.95
C ARG A 147 -6.07 -16.33 -27.56
N SER A 148 -6.65 -15.23 -27.06
CA SER A 148 -8.10 -15.17 -26.82
C SER A 148 -8.89 -15.21 -28.12
N THR A 149 -10.22 -15.31 -28.00
CA THR A 149 -11.18 -15.45 -29.11
C THR A 149 -10.97 -14.50 -30.31
N ARG A 150 -10.42 -13.30 -30.10
CA ARG A 150 -10.14 -12.32 -31.17
C ARG A 150 -8.65 -12.07 -31.43
N GLY A 151 -7.74 -12.90 -30.90
CA GLY A 151 -6.30 -12.76 -31.13
C GLY A 151 -5.54 -11.78 -30.24
N LEU A 152 -6.26 -10.81 -29.65
CA LEU A 152 -5.69 -9.67 -28.91
C LEU A 152 -5.34 -10.03 -27.45
N GLY A 153 -6.27 -10.61 -26.70
CA GLY A 153 -6.09 -11.07 -25.32
C GLY A 153 -5.42 -12.44 -25.21
N ARG A 154 -5.34 -12.99 -23.99
CA ARG A 154 -4.73 -14.31 -23.70
C ARG A 154 -5.63 -15.16 -22.80
N HIS A 155 -5.91 -16.39 -23.23
CA HIS A 155 -6.45 -17.42 -22.36
C HIS A 155 -5.28 -18.18 -21.73
N ILE A 156 -5.27 -18.32 -20.41
CA ILE A 156 -4.24 -19.04 -19.66
C ILE A 156 -4.91 -20.21 -18.93
N TYR A 157 -4.30 -21.38 -19.02
CA TYR A 157 -4.81 -22.63 -18.44
C TYR A 157 -3.79 -23.29 -17.52
N ILE A 158 -4.25 -23.72 -16.35
CA ILE A 158 -3.54 -24.65 -15.45
C ILE A 158 -4.23 -26.01 -15.55
N GLU A 159 -3.46 -27.10 -15.59
CA GLU A 159 -3.97 -28.47 -15.62
C GLU A 159 -3.55 -29.24 -14.38
N PHE A 160 -4.48 -30.04 -13.83
CA PHE A 160 -4.24 -30.91 -12.68
C PHE A 160 -4.06 -32.37 -13.12
N GLY A 161 -3.17 -33.09 -12.43
CA GLY A 161 -3.11 -34.54 -12.41
C GLY A 161 -3.84 -35.14 -11.19
N GLU A 162 -3.71 -36.45 -11.01
CA GLU A 162 -4.16 -37.12 -9.78
C GLU A 162 -3.14 -36.93 -8.63
N PRO A 163 -3.59 -36.66 -7.38
CA PRO A 163 -4.98 -36.44 -6.96
C PRO A 163 -5.53 -35.09 -7.43
N PHE A 164 -6.78 -35.07 -7.92
CA PHE A 164 -7.45 -33.84 -8.34
C PHE A 164 -8.01 -33.05 -7.13
N PRO A 165 -8.02 -31.70 -7.17
CA PRO A 165 -8.68 -30.90 -6.14
C PRO A 165 -10.20 -31.14 -6.07
N VAL A 166 -10.71 -31.40 -4.86
CA VAL A 166 -12.14 -31.69 -4.61
C VAL A 166 -12.94 -30.41 -4.43
N THR A 167 -13.99 -30.23 -5.24
CA THR A 167 -14.83 -29.00 -5.32
C THR A 167 -16.29 -29.34 -5.63
N MET A 168 -17.19 -29.05 -4.69
CA MET A 168 -18.61 -29.44 -4.73
C MET A 168 -19.47 -28.67 -5.75
N ASN A 169 -19.07 -27.42 -6.05
CA ASN A 169 -19.78 -26.44 -6.87
C ASN A 169 -18.79 -25.49 -7.59
N HIS A 170 -19.30 -24.66 -8.49
CA HIS A 170 -18.52 -23.67 -9.25
C HIS A 170 -17.84 -22.61 -8.37
N HIS A 171 -18.44 -22.19 -7.24
CA HIS A 171 -17.78 -21.22 -6.35
C HIS A 171 -16.51 -21.82 -5.72
N GLU A 172 -16.52 -23.11 -5.38
CA GLU A 172 -15.32 -23.80 -4.88
C GLU A 172 -14.24 -23.91 -5.96
N HIS A 173 -14.61 -24.27 -7.18
CA HIS A 173 -13.70 -24.27 -8.34
C HIS A 173 -13.07 -22.89 -8.59
N ALA A 174 -13.86 -21.82 -8.61
CA ALA A 174 -13.37 -20.45 -8.80
C ALA A 174 -12.60 -19.91 -7.57
N ALA A 175 -12.85 -20.43 -6.36
CA ALA A 175 -12.05 -20.12 -5.17
C ALA A 175 -10.63 -20.72 -5.25
N ILE A 176 -10.49 -21.95 -5.77
CA ILE A 176 -9.18 -22.52 -6.14
C ILE A 176 -8.50 -21.68 -7.24
N ALA A 177 -9.25 -21.22 -8.24
CA ALA A 177 -8.70 -20.32 -9.26
C ALA A 177 -8.12 -19.04 -8.65
N ARG A 178 -8.86 -18.42 -7.72
CA ARG A 178 -8.44 -17.18 -7.05
C ARG A 178 -7.26 -17.39 -6.09
N SER A 179 -7.15 -18.53 -5.43
CA SER A 179 -6.07 -18.80 -4.47
C SER A 179 -4.69 -18.96 -5.12
N LEU A 180 -4.63 -19.35 -6.40
CA LEU A 180 -3.38 -19.49 -7.15
C LEU A 180 -2.87 -18.19 -7.79
N LEU A 181 -3.66 -17.10 -7.77
CA LEU A 181 -3.27 -15.80 -8.34
C LEU A 181 -1.96 -15.24 -7.73
N PRO A 182 -1.70 -15.27 -6.41
CA PRO A 182 -0.45 -14.77 -5.85
C PRO A 182 0.79 -15.49 -6.37
N ARG A 183 0.71 -16.83 -6.51
CA ARG A 183 1.79 -17.66 -7.04
C ARG A 183 2.07 -17.31 -8.51
N LEU A 184 1.02 -17.18 -9.31
CA LEU A 184 1.13 -16.71 -10.70
C LEU A 184 1.72 -15.29 -10.79
N SER A 185 1.32 -14.37 -9.90
CA SER A 185 1.85 -13.01 -9.87
C SER A 185 3.35 -12.98 -9.55
N ARG A 186 3.79 -13.71 -8.52
CA ARG A 186 5.21 -13.80 -8.16
C ARG A 186 6.05 -14.45 -9.26
N GLU A 187 5.66 -15.64 -9.73
CA GLU A 187 6.45 -16.39 -10.72
C GLU A 187 6.47 -15.73 -12.13
N SER A 188 5.71 -14.65 -12.36
CA SER A 188 5.70 -13.88 -13.61
C SER A 188 6.16 -12.42 -13.50
N GLY A 189 6.13 -11.82 -12.31
CA GLY A 189 6.32 -10.39 -12.11
C GLY A 189 5.18 -9.51 -12.70
N ILE A 190 3.99 -10.07 -12.90
CA ILE A 190 2.79 -9.38 -13.42
C ILE A 190 1.65 -9.55 -12.41
N ASP A 191 0.85 -8.53 -12.14
CA ASP A 191 -0.29 -8.67 -11.22
C ASP A 191 -1.45 -9.45 -11.88
N PHE A 192 -1.42 -10.78 -11.78
CA PHE A 192 -2.50 -11.65 -12.26
C PHE A 192 -3.85 -11.36 -11.59
N ALA A 193 -3.90 -10.73 -10.41
CA ALA A 193 -5.16 -10.42 -9.74
C ALA A 193 -5.84 -9.19 -10.35
N ALA A 194 -5.07 -8.16 -10.70
CA ALA A 194 -5.54 -6.94 -11.36
C ALA A 194 -5.75 -7.09 -12.89
N GLU A 195 -4.87 -7.82 -13.58
CA GLU A 195 -4.79 -7.83 -15.05
C GLU A 195 -5.75 -8.82 -15.74
N LYS A 196 -6.53 -9.61 -14.99
CA LYS A 196 -7.48 -10.62 -15.52
C LYS A 196 -8.93 -10.13 -15.56
N ASP A 197 -9.69 -10.59 -16.55
CA ASP A 197 -11.16 -10.48 -16.60
C ASP A 197 -11.83 -11.70 -15.93
N VAL A 198 -11.49 -12.91 -16.39
CA VAL A 198 -12.08 -14.18 -15.91
C VAL A 198 -11.11 -14.93 -14.97
N CYS A 199 -11.65 -15.58 -13.94
CA CYS A 199 -10.91 -16.36 -12.94
C CYS A 199 -11.71 -17.60 -12.52
N GLY A 200 -11.38 -18.79 -13.05
CA GLY A 200 -12.17 -20.01 -12.83
C GLY A 200 -13.60 -19.95 -13.39
N GLY A 201 -13.84 -19.02 -14.32
CA GLY A 201 -15.13 -18.84 -14.99
C GLY A 201 -15.19 -19.57 -16.33
N ILE A 202 -16.31 -19.37 -17.05
CA ILE A 202 -16.50 -19.93 -18.40
C ILE A 202 -15.49 -19.32 -19.37
N MET A 203 -14.54 -20.13 -19.82
CA MET A 203 -13.60 -19.77 -20.89
C MET A 203 -14.19 -20.18 -22.25
N TRP A 204 -14.15 -19.31 -23.24
CA TRP A 204 -14.56 -19.67 -24.61
C TRP A 204 -13.54 -20.61 -25.26
N ILE A 205 -14.00 -21.76 -25.75
CA ILE A 205 -13.18 -22.76 -26.45
C ILE A 205 -13.53 -22.88 -27.93
N TYR A 206 -14.64 -22.28 -28.35
CA TYR A 206 -15.04 -22.07 -29.73
C TYR A 206 -15.92 -20.81 -29.82
N HIS A 207 -15.71 -19.96 -30.83
CA HIS A 207 -16.62 -18.86 -31.15
C HIS A 207 -16.47 -18.46 -32.62
N VAL A 208 -17.58 -18.14 -33.29
CA VAL A 208 -17.68 -17.70 -34.70
C VAL A 208 -16.95 -16.39 -35.05
N ASN A 209 -16.25 -15.77 -34.10
CA ASN A 209 -15.44 -14.56 -34.29
C ASN A 209 -13.95 -14.89 -34.50
N THR A 210 -13.58 -16.16 -34.35
CA THR A 210 -12.22 -16.65 -34.57
C THR A 210 -11.97 -16.78 -36.06
N THR A 211 -10.91 -16.16 -36.58
CA THR A 211 -10.58 -16.18 -38.02
C THR A 211 -9.11 -16.52 -38.23
N ALA A 212 -8.75 -16.96 -39.44
CA ALA A 212 -7.36 -17.19 -39.81
C ALA A 212 -6.50 -15.91 -39.70
N GLU A 213 -7.12 -14.74 -39.86
CA GLU A 213 -6.47 -13.43 -39.76
C GLU A 213 -6.15 -13.07 -38.32
N ASN A 214 -7.08 -13.31 -37.38
CA ASN A 214 -6.90 -12.96 -35.97
C ASN A 214 -6.23 -14.07 -35.13
N ARG A 215 -6.12 -15.30 -35.67
CA ARG A 215 -5.40 -16.42 -35.04
C ARG A 215 -5.93 -16.79 -33.63
N GLY A 216 -7.20 -16.51 -33.33
CA GLY A 216 -7.78 -16.85 -32.02
C GLY A 216 -7.60 -18.35 -31.67
N TYR A 217 -7.40 -18.63 -30.39
CA TYR A 217 -7.01 -19.94 -29.83
C TYR A 217 -5.65 -20.51 -30.29
N GLU A 218 -4.86 -19.78 -31.08
CA GLU A 218 -3.46 -20.16 -31.37
C GLU A 218 -2.67 -20.38 -30.08
N MET A 219 -1.97 -21.52 -29.99
CA MET A 219 -1.12 -21.85 -28.85
C MET A 219 0.20 -21.07 -28.95
N ILE A 220 0.47 -20.26 -27.94
CA ILE A 220 1.72 -19.49 -27.78
C ILE A 220 2.72 -20.31 -26.95
N LYS A 221 2.23 -20.99 -25.92
CA LYS A 221 3.02 -21.82 -25.00
C LYS A 221 2.17 -22.99 -24.52
N LYS A 222 2.80 -24.16 -24.34
CA LYS A 222 2.20 -25.32 -23.67
C LYS A 222 2.88 -25.56 -22.31
N ALA A 223 2.12 -25.99 -21.32
CA ALA A 223 2.66 -26.47 -20.06
C ALA A 223 3.56 -27.70 -20.28
N THR A 224 4.56 -27.84 -19.41
CA THR A 224 5.48 -28.99 -19.33
C THR A 224 5.31 -29.79 -18.05
N GLN A 225 4.55 -29.25 -17.10
CA GLN A 225 4.19 -29.84 -15.80
C GLN A 225 2.67 -29.68 -15.58
N VAL A 226 2.12 -30.45 -14.65
CA VAL A 226 0.75 -30.31 -14.12
C VAL A 226 0.84 -30.12 -12.61
N LEU A 227 -0.18 -29.50 -12.03
CA LEU A 227 -0.32 -29.39 -10.57
C LEU A 227 -1.11 -30.60 -10.01
N THR A 228 -1.20 -30.71 -8.69
CA THR A 228 -2.01 -31.69 -7.97
C THR A 228 -2.90 -31.00 -6.92
N ALA A 229 -3.74 -31.75 -6.20
CA ALA A 229 -4.47 -31.23 -5.04
C ALA A 229 -3.54 -30.65 -3.96
N ASP A 230 -2.31 -31.17 -3.85
CA ASP A 230 -1.32 -30.75 -2.85
C ASP A 230 -0.63 -29.42 -3.22
N ASP A 231 -0.71 -29.00 -4.49
CA ASP A 231 -0.26 -27.67 -4.97
C ASP A 231 -1.26 -26.54 -4.69
N VAL A 232 -2.48 -26.87 -4.23
CA VAL A 232 -3.52 -25.86 -3.97
C VAL A 232 -3.33 -25.28 -2.56
N PRO A 233 -3.23 -23.94 -2.40
CA PRO A 233 -3.09 -23.31 -1.09
C PRO A 233 -4.18 -23.76 -0.11
N ALA A 234 -3.79 -24.23 1.08
CA ALA A 234 -4.71 -24.84 2.05
C ALA A 234 -5.86 -23.90 2.49
N ASN A 235 -5.62 -22.59 2.42
CA ASN A 235 -6.59 -21.53 2.72
C ASN A 235 -7.52 -21.18 1.53
N TRP A 236 -7.56 -21.96 0.44
CA TRP A 236 -8.33 -21.61 -0.76
C TRP A 236 -9.82 -21.35 -0.48
N ARG A 237 -10.39 -21.96 0.57
CA ARG A 237 -11.77 -21.75 1.01
C ARG A 237 -12.05 -20.34 1.52
N ASP A 238 -11.05 -19.60 2.01
CA ASP A 238 -11.22 -18.21 2.47
C ASP A 238 -11.52 -17.24 1.31
N HIS A 239 -11.33 -17.67 0.07
CA HIS A 239 -11.72 -16.94 -1.13
C HIS A 239 -13.22 -17.11 -1.47
N LEU A 240 -13.93 -18.10 -0.89
CA LEU A 240 -15.35 -18.36 -1.18
C LEU A 240 -16.26 -17.12 -0.96
N PRO A 241 -16.15 -16.35 0.14
CA PRO A 241 -16.99 -15.16 0.34
C PRO A 241 -16.78 -14.10 -0.75
N VAL A 242 -15.57 -14.02 -1.31
CA VAL A 242 -15.22 -13.08 -2.39
C VAL A 242 -15.76 -13.55 -3.73
N VAL A 243 -15.58 -14.83 -4.03
CA VAL A 243 -16.07 -15.48 -5.26
C VAL A 243 -17.61 -15.51 -5.31
N GLN A 244 -18.27 -15.58 -4.15
CA GLN A 244 -19.73 -15.43 -4.00
C GLN A 244 -20.20 -13.95 -4.01
N GLY A 245 -19.30 -12.97 -4.09
CA GLY A 245 -19.62 -11.53 -4.08
C GLY A 245 -20.14 -10.99 -2.74
N SER A 246 -20.03 -11.75 -1.65
CA SER A 246 -20.46 -11.32 -0.30
C SER A 246 -19.44 -10.45 0.45
N ARG A 247 -18.17 -10.50 0.02
CA ARG A 247 -17.12 -9.53 0.39
C ARG A 247 -16.31 -9.15 -0.84
N SER A 248 -15.60 -8.02 -0.79
CA SER A 248 -14.59 -7.64 -1.79
C SER A 248 -13.20 -8.25 -1.53
N LYS A 249 -12.96 -8.75 -0.31
CA LYS A 249 -11.68 -9.30 0.14
C LYS A 249 -11.81 -10.54 1.03
N VAL A 250 -10.78 -11.37 0.99
CA VAL A 250 -10.48 -12.48 1.92
C VAL A 250 -10.41 -11.94 3.36
N LEU A 251 -10.81 -12.75 4.34
CA LEU A 251 -10.87 -12.36 5.74
C LEU A 251 -9.60 -12.74 6.52
N VAL A 252 -8.63 -11.82 6.65
CA VAL A 252 -7.58 -11.98 7.67
C VAL A 252 -8.14 -11.60 9.04
N ARG A 253 -8.60 -12.60 9.79
CA ARG A 253 -9.11 -12.41 11.15
C ARG A 253 -7.97 -12.22 12.13
N GLY A 254 -7.89 -11.03 12.71
CA GLY A 254 -7.00 -10.74 13.83
C GLY A 254 -7.59 -11.24 15.15
N TYR A 255 -6.93 -10.86 16.24
CA TYR A 255 -7.41 -11.13 17.59
C TYR A 255 -7.15 -9.91 18.46
N THR A 256 -8.20 -9.37 19.08
CA THR A 256 -8.11 -8.27 20.05
C THR A 256 -8.25 -8.78 21.48
N PRO A 257 -7.75 -8.01 22.46
CA PRO A 257 -8.43 -7.78 23.75
C PRO A 257 -9.88 -8.25 23.96
N GLU A 258 -10.80 -8.02 23.01
CA GLU A 258 -12.23 -8.33 23.15
C GLU A 258 -12.71 -9.54 22.31
N GLY A 259 -11.83 -10.22 21.56
CA GLY A 259 -12.23 -11.42 20.82
C GLY A 259 -11.34 -11.85 19.64
N GLU A 260 -11.82 -12.87 18.93
CA GLU A 260 -11.47 -13.04 17.50
C GLU A 260 -12.14 -11.89 16.76
N THR A 261 -11.39 -11.10 15.99
CA THR A 261 -11.97 -9.94 15.32
C THR A 261 -12.87 -10.40 14.19
N ALA A 262 -13.77 -9.54 13.73
CA ALA A 262 -14.56 -9.81 12.53
C ALA A 262 -13.67 -9.91 11.26
N GLY A 263 -12.38 -9.57 11.35
CA GLY A 263 -11.43 -9.32 10.25
C GLY A 263 -11.50 -7.88 9.74
N ASP A 264 -12.64 -7.21 9.92
CA ASP A 264 -12.91 -5.85 9.43
C ASP A 264 -11.92 -4.80 9.98
N GLU A 265 -11.38 -4.99 11.19
CA GLU A 265 -10.37 -4.13 11.81
C GLU A 265 -9.00 -4.21 11.11
N LEU A 266 -8.60 -5.40 10.64
CA LEU A 266 -7.35 -5.60 9.91
C LEU A 266 -7.52 -5.20 8.43
N ASP A 267 -8.74 -5.29 7.92
CA ASP A 267 -9.20 -4.60 6.73
C ASP A 267 -9.06 -3.07 6.88
N GLU A 268 -9.48 -2.46 7.99
CA GLU A 268 -9.27 -1.02 8.25
C GLU A 268 -7.80 -0.64 8.39
N MET A 269 -7.00 -1.39 9.16
CA MET A 269 -5.54 -1.20 9.21
C MET A 269 -4.81 -1.52 7.89
N SER A 270 -5.49 -2.01 6.85
CA SER A 270 -4.95 -2.17 5.48
C SER A 270 -5.67 -1.31 4.44
N LYS A 271 -6.62 -0.45 4.86
CA LYS A 271 -7.13 0.70 4.10
C LYS A 271 -6.32 1.97 4.36
N SER A 272 -5.64 2.05 5.51
CA SER A 272 -4.94 3.24 6.05
C SER A 272 -3.40 3.16 6.04
N LYS A 273 -2.84 2.29 5.18
CA LYS A 273 -1.40 2.26 4.87
C LYS A 273 -1.23 2.03 3.36
N ILE A 274 -0.28 2.75 2.77
CA ILE A 274 0.13 2.62 1.38
C ILE A 274 0.71 1.21 1.12
N LYS A 275 0.20 0.52 0.09
CA LYS A 275 0.83 -0.71 -0.45
C LYS A 275 2.21 -0.35 -1.02
N VAL A 276 3.25 -1.12 -0.66
CA VAL A 276 4.61 -0.96 -1.19
C VAL A 276 4.88 -2.09 -2.20
N PRO A 277 5.21 -1.82 -3.47
CA PRO A 277 5.58 -2.85 -4.44
C PRO A 277 6.74 -3.73 -3.95
N LEU A 278 6.66 -5.04 -4.19
CA LEU A 278 7.69 -6.00 -3.80
C LEU A 278 8.87 -5.91 -4.80
N ASP A 279 9.95 -5.24 -4.39
CA ASP A 279 11.21 -5.19 -5.13
C ASP A 279 11.99 -6.52 -5.08
N ASP A 280 13.08 -6.62 -5.84
CA ASP A 280 13.93 -7.82 -5.91
C ASP A 280 14.46 -8.27 -4.53
N VAL A 281 14.58 -7.36 -3.56
CA VAL A 281 15.04 -7.69 -2.20
C VAL A 281 13.88 -8.26 -1.37
N HIS A 282 12.66 -7.75 -1.53
CA HIS A 282 11.46 -8.38 -0.95
C HIS A 282 11.26 -9.80 -1.49
N ASN A 283 11.34 -9.97 -2.80
CA ASN A 283 11.13 -11.28 -3.43
C ASN A 283 12.22 -12.26 -2.98
N ARG A 284 13.50 -11.85 -2.99
CA ARG A 284 14.60 -12.64 -2.42
C ARG A 284 14.41 -12.98 -0.94
N ILE A 285 13.77 -12.12 -0.13
CA ILE A 285 13.43 -12.44 1.26
C ILE A 285 12.28 -13.45 1.34
N LEU A 286 11.23 -13.31 0.53
CA LEU A 286 10.11 -14.27 0.49
C LEU A 286 10.55 -15.65 0.00
N ASP A 287 11.32 -15.71 -1.08
CA ASP A 287 11.90 -16.94 -1.62
C ASP A 287 12.84 -17.58 -0.58
N ALA A 288 13.68 -16.78 0.09
CA ALA A 288 14.51 -17.27 1.18
C ALA A 288 13.70 -17.78 2.39
N LEU A 289 12.57 -17.15 2.72
CA LEU A 289 11.66 -17.62 3.77
C LEU A 289 11.02 -18.96 3.37
N GLU A 290 10.64 -19.17 2.11
CA GLU A 290 10.20 -20.51 1.63
C GLU A 290 11.34 -21.54 1.71
N ASP A 291 12.57 -21.16 1.35
CA ASP A 291 13.78 -21.99 1.49
C ASP A 291 14.14 -22.33 2.95
N THR A 292 13.63 -21.62 3.97
CA THR A 292 13.78 -22.05 5.38
C THR A 292 12.92 -23.28 5.72
N GLY A 293 11.97 -23.63 4.85
CA GLY A 293 10.95 -24.65 5.10
C GLY A 293 9.86 -24.21 6.09
N TYR A 294 9.87 -22.96 6.57
CA TYR A 294 8.83 -22.48 7.46
C TYR A 294 7.53 -22.18 6.69
N THR A 295 6.37 -22.29 7.35
CA THR A 295 5.11 -21.88 6.72
C THR A 295 5.19 -20.40 6.32
N VAL A 296 5.07 -20.12 5.02
CA VAL A 296 5.01 -18.79 4.42
C VAL A 296 3.70 -18.68 3.64
N MET A 297 2.89 -17.67 3.95
CA MET A 297 1.64 -17.39 3.22
C MET A 297 1.56 -15.90 2.85
N TRP A 298 1.55 -15.59 1.56
CA TRP A 298 1.26 -14.24 1.07
C TRP A 298 -0.25 -14.02 0.97
N VAL A 299 -0.75 -12.95 1.61
CA VAL A 299 -2.17 -12.57 1.59
C VAL A 299 -2.36 -11.26 0.84
N ASP A 300 -2.57 -11.38 -0.46
CA ASP A 300 -2.50 -10.30 -1.43
C ASP A 300 -3.53 -9.16 -1.21
N ASP A 301 -4.76 -9.54 -0.86
CA ASP A 301 -5.87 -8.66 -0.50
C ASP A 301 -5.51 -7.66 0.63
N HIS A 302 -4.55 -8.01 1.49
CA HIS A 302 -4.04 -7.17 2.59
C HIS A 302 -2.56 -6.78 2.43
N HIS A 303 -1.90 -7.21 1.35
CA HIS A 303 -0.50 -6.92 1.03
C HIS A 303 0.47 -7.30 2.15
N LEU A 304 0.31 -8.51 2.70
CA LEU A 304 1.01 -8.96 3.88
C LEU A 304 1.52 -10.40 3.74
N CYS A 305 2.53 -10.76 4.54
CA CYS A 305 3.05 -12.11 4.62
C CYS A 305 2.76 -12.68 6.01
N GLN A 306 2.52 -13.99 6.12
CA GLN A 306 2.37 -14.70 7.39
C GLN A 306 3.44 -15.79 7.46
N THR A 307 4.38 -15.66 8.40
CA THR A 307 5.38 -16.68 8.73
C THR A 307 5.94 -16.45 10.14
N HIS A 308 6.84 -17.33 10.57
CA HIS A 308 7.36 -17.43 11.93
C HIS A 308 8.52 -16.45 12.19
N THR A 309 8.64 -15.91 13.41
CA THR A 309 9.70 -14.93 13.74
C THR A 309 11.10 -15.55 13.74
N ARG A 310 11.25 -16.87 13.90
CA ARG A 310 12.56 -17.53 13.71
C ARG A 310 12.97 -17.66 12.23
N ALA A 311 12.02 -17.85 11.32
CA ALA A 311 12.31 -17.86 9.88
C ALA A 311 12.94 -16.53 9.45
N LEU A 312 12.39 -15.43 9.97
CA LEU A 312 12.97 -14.09 9.86
C LEU A 312 14.38 -14.03 10.47
N ALA A 313 14.60 -14.51 11.70
CA ALA A 313 15.93 -14.49 12.31
C ALA A 313 16.98 -15.25 11.47
N GLU A 314 16.62 -16.43 10.95
CA GLU A 314 17.50 -17.21 10.07
C GLU A 314 17.78 -16.47 8.76
N VAL A 315 16.74 -15.97 8.08
CA VAL A 315 16.90 -15.22 6.81
C VAL A 315 17.67 -13.91 7.00
N HIS A 316 17.56 -13.27 8.16
CA HIS A 316 18.32 -12.06 8.51
C HIS A 316 19.82 -12.33 8.56
N GLU A 317 20.23 -13.40 9.24
CA GLU A 317 21.63 -13.84 9.31
C GLU A 317 22.09 -14.37 7.93
N ARG A 318 21.32 -15.29 7.34
CA ARG A 318 21.64 -16.03 6.10
C ARG A 318 21.76 -15.14 4.87
N LEU A 319 20.99 -14.05 4.79
CA LEU A 319 21.11 -13.04 3.72
C LEU A 319 21.96 -11.81 4.13
N SER A 320 22.38 -11.73 5.39
CA SER A 320 23.07 -10.57 5.99
C SER A 320 22.29 -9.26 5.79
N LEU A 321 21.03 -9.26 6.24
CA LEU A 321 20.10 -8.14 6.12
C LEU A 321 20.47 -6.97 7.04
N ARG A 322 19.96 -5.78 6.72
CA ARG A 322 20.30 -4.54 7.43
C ARG A 322 19.76 -4.52 8.87
N GLY A 323 20.56 -3.94 9.75
CA GLY A 323 20.25 -3.73 11.16
C GLY A 323 20.11 -5.00 11.99
N PHE A 324 19.39 -4.88 13.09
CA PHE A 324 19.32 -5.90 14.14
C PHE A 324 17.91 -6.47 14.24
N PHE A 325 17.78 -7.77 14.00
CA PHE A 325 16.58 -8.53 14.32
C PHE A 325 16.97 -9.73 15.18
N ASP A 326 16.23 -9.93 16.28
CA ASP A 326 16.32 -11.11 17.14
C ASP A 326 14.94 -11.32 17.77
N THR A 327 14.64 -12.53 18.25
CA THR A 327 13.34 -12.89 18.80
C THR A 327 13.46 -13.91 19.92
N THR A 328 12.59 -13.80 20.92
CA THR A 328 12.47 -14.81 22.00
C THR A 328 11.76 -16.09 21.54
N ALA A 329 11.30 -16.19 20.29
CA ALA A 329 10.87 -17.47 19.73
C ALA A 329 12.10 -18.38 19.50
N PRO A 330 12.23 -19.53 20.19
CA PRO A 330 13.40 -20.40 20.03
C PRO A 330 13.41 -21.06 18.64
N GLY A 331 12.23 -21.39 18.12
CA GLY A 331 12.02 -21.71 16.71
C GLY A 331 12.62 -23.03 16.25
N ASP A 332 12.60 -24.03 17.11
CA ASP A 332 13.26 -25.34 16.93
C ASP A 332 12.58 -26.27 15.91
N ASP A 333 11.71 -25.73 15.06
CA ASP A 333 10.90 -26.44 14.06
C ASP A 333 10.37 -25.41 13.04
N PRO A 334 10.48 -25.68 11.72
CA PRO A 334 9.89 -24.83 10.68
C PRO A 334 8.35 -24.76 10.65
N GLY A 335 7.61 -25.75 11.19
CA GLY A 335 6.16 -25.88 11.06
C GLY A 335 5.38 -24.55 11.12
N LYS A 336 5.19 -23.90 12.27
CA LYS A 336 5.38 -24.39 13.65
C LYS A 336 4.12 -24.03 14.44
N PRO A 337 3.38 -25.01 14.97
CA PRO A 337 2.35 -24.74 15.95
C PRO A 337 2.92 -24.70 17.37
N ASN A 338 2.14 -24.12 18.27
CA ASN A 338 2.28 -24.27 19.70
C ASN A 338 1.94 -25.72 20.11
N CYS A 339 2.91 -26.51 20.60
CA CYS A 339 2.79 -27.97 20.66
C CYS A 339 2.47 -28.54 22.06
N LEU A 340 1.96 -29.78 22.08
CA LEU A 340 1.43 -30.50 23.24
C LEU A 340 2.04 -31.91 23.34
N SER A 341 2.13 -32.49 24.55
CA SER A 341 2.54 -33.89 24.73
C SER A 341 1.51 -34.88 24.15
N GLY A 342 1.98 -36.05 23.69
CA GLY A 342 1.16 -37.06 23.00
C GLY A 342 -0.10 -37.52 23.74
N ASP A 343 -0.05 -37.56 25.07
CA ASP A 343 -1.15 -37.90 25.97
C ASP A 343 -2.25 -36.82 26.07
N THR A 344 -2.07 -35.66 25.45
CA THR A 344 -3.05 -34.57 25.47
C THR A 344 -4.29 -34.92 24.66
N MET A 345 -5.44 -35.03 25.33
CA MET A 345 -6.72 -35.38 24.70
C MET A 345 -7.32 -34.22 23.91
N VAL A 346 -7.69 -34.47 22.65
CA VAL A 346 -8.34 -33.51 21.73
C VAL A 346 -9.76 -33.97 21.40
N ILE A 347 -10.70 -33.02 21.30
CA ILE A 347 -12.10 -33.33 20.96
C ILE A 347 -12.23 -33.50 19.44
N THR A 348 -12.63 -34.70 19.00
CA THR A 348 -12.92 -35.02 17.59
C THR A 348 -14.38 -35.43 17.40
N ARG A 349 -14.90 -35.46 16.17
CA ARG A 349 -16.24 -36.03 15.90
C ARG A 349 -16.36 -37.53 16.21
N GLU A 350 -15.24 -38.23 16.33
CA GLU A 350 -15.19 -39.65 16.73
C GLU A 350 -14.96 -39.82 18.25
N GLY A 351 -15.17 -38.77 19.04
CA GLY A 351 -14.90 -38.71 20.48
C GLY A 351 -13.55 -38.09 20.81
N CYS A 352 -13.18 -38.09 22.10
CA CYS A 352 -11.86 -37.63 22.53
C CYS A 352 -10.78 -38.67 22.23
N LYS A 353 -9.66 -38.24 21.64
CA LYS A 353 -8.48 -39.09 21.37
C LYS A 353 -7.18 -38.41 21.84
N PRO A 354 -6.14 -39.16 22.24
CA PRO A 354 -4.80 -38.62 22.43
C PRO A 354 -4.31 -37.94 21.16
N ILE A 355 -3.55 -36.86 21.26
CA ILE A 355 -3.07 -36.12 20.09
C ILE A 355 -2.05 -36.92 19.26
N GLU A 356 -1.34 -37.87 19.88
CA GLU A 356 -0.47 -38.81 19.16
C GLU A 356 -1.23 -39.81 18.28
N ASP A 357 -2.41 -40.26 18.71
CA ASP A 357 -3.31 -41.11 17.91
C ASP A 357 -3.87 -40.38 16.67
N LEU A 358 -3.67 -39.06 16.55
CA LEU A 358 -4.07 -38.26 15.40
C LEU A 358 -2.93 -38.01 14.40
N GLU A 359 -1.69 -38.36 14.72
CA GLU A 359 -0.52 -38.12 13.84
C GLU A 359 -0.74 -38.65 12.41
N GLY A 360 -0.55 -37.77 11.42
CA GLY A 360 -0.70 -38.07 9.99
C GLY A 360 -2.14 -38.10 9.47
N LYS A 361 -3.12 -37.66 10.26
CA LYS A 361 -4.56 -37.72 9.91
C LYS A 361 -5.18 -36.34 9.78
N ASN A 362 -6.11 -36.21 8.84
CA ASN A 362 -7.08 -35.10 8.77
C ASN A 362 -8.28 -35.44 9.66
N VAL A 363 -8.64 -34.56 10.59
CA VAL A 363 -9.61 -34.85 11.67
C VAL A 363 -10.54 -33.66 11.85
N GLU A 364 -11.84 -33.91 12.02
CA GLU A 364 -12.79 -32.86 12.41
C GLU A 364 -12.68 -32.52 13.90
N ILE A 365 -12.43 -31.24 14.18
CA ILE A 365 -12.16 -30.64 15.49
C ILE A 365 -13.01 -29.37 15.73
N ILE A 366 -13.12 -28.92 16.98
CA ILE A 366 -13.91 -27.74 17.36
C ILE A 366 -13.03 -26.49 17.43
N THR A 367 -13.44 -25.39 16.77
CA THR A 367 -12.71 -24.10 16.73
C THR A 367 -13.31 -23.03 17.66
N SER A 368 -12.73 -21.81 17.68
CA SER A 368 -13.16 -20.63 18.48
C SER A 368 -14.65 -20.31 18.49
N ARG A 369 -15.37 -20.68 17.42
CA ARG A 369 -16.79 -20.40 17.21
C ARG A 369 -17.72 -21.56 17.65
N GLY A 370 -17.16 -22.66 18.14
CA GLY A 370 -17.91 -23.89 18.42
C GLY A 370 -18.30 -24.67 17.15
N ALA A 371 -17.69 -24.34 16.01
CA ALA A 371 -17.90 -24.99 14.73
C ALA A 371 -16.92 -26.17 14.56
N TRP A 372 -17.34 -27.19 13.80
CA TRP A 372 -16.48 -28.29 13.38
C TRP A 372 -15.73 -27.93 12.10
N VAL A 373 -14.42 -28.15 12.08
CA VAL A 373 -13.52 -27.90 10.94
C VAL A 373 -12.57 -29.09 10.79
N THR A 374 -12.32 -29.54 9.57
CA THR A 374 -11.31 -30.57 9.29
C THR A 374 -9.92 -29.95 9.25
N ALA A 375 -8.97 -30.51 10.00
CA ALA A 375 -7.57 -30.05 10.02
C ALA A 375 -6.59 -31.22 10.21
N PRO A 376 -5.36 -31.14 9.65
CA PRO A 376 -4.34 -32.16 9.81
C PRO A 376 -3.66 -32.09 11.19
N PHE A 377 -3.24 -33.25 11.68
CA PHE A 377 -2.41 -33.42 12.87
C PHE A 377 -1.03 -33.98 12.51
N LYS A 378 0.02 -33.41 13.10
CA LYS A 378 1.42 -33.83 12.89
C LYS A 378 2.16 -33.88 14.22
N SER A 379 3.33 -34.51 14.23
CA SER A 379 4.32 -34.35 15.30
C SER A 379 5.48 -33.48 14.87
N TYR A 380 6.15 -32.89 15.86
CA TYR A 380 7.15 -31.83 15.68
C TYR A 380 8.42 -32.15 16.50
N GLY A 381 8.79 -33.43 16.58
CA GLY A 381 9.99 -33.92 17.26
C GLY A 381 9.92 -33.88 18.80
N GLU A 382 11.06 -34.10 19.45
CA GLU A 382 11.19 -34.02 20.92
C GLU A 382 11.56 -32.60 21.37
N GLN A 383 10.71 -31.98 22.19
CA GLN A 383 10.87 -30.61 22.69
C GLN A 383 10.70 -30.56 24.22
N ASP A 384 11.26 -29.54 24.87
CA ASP A 384 11.10 -29.36 26.32
C ASP A 384 9.68 -28.85 26.65
N VAL A 385 9.01 -29.53 27.57
CA VAL A 385 7.61 -29.29 27.93
C VAL A 385 7.47 -28.87 29.40
N PHE A 386 6.41 -28.12 29.67
CA PHE A 386 6.02 -27.62 30.99
C PHE A 386 4.66 -28.22 31.36
N ALA A 387 4.57 -28.80 32.55
CA ALA A 387 3.34 -29.34 33.13
C ALA A 387 2.45 -28.19 33.64
N VAL A 388 1.45 -27.83 32.85
CA VAL A 388 0.37 -26.91 33.25
C VAL A 388 -0.64 -27.70 34.08
N THR A 389 -0.58 -27.54 35.40
CA THR A 389 -1.55 -28.13 36.31
C THR A 389 -2.80 -27.26 36.36
N LEU A 390 -3.94 -27.82 35.96
CA LEU A 390 -5.24 -27.17 35.91
C LEU A 390 -6.19 -27.72 36.98
N GLN A 391 -7.00 -26.84 37.60
CA GLN A 391 -8.01 -27.20 38.59
C GLN A 391 -9.40 -26.66 38.21
N ARG A 392 -10.45 -27.48 38.38
CA ARG A 392 -11.87 -27.11 38.17
C ARG A 392 -12.72 -27.68 39.31
N GLY A 393 -12.86 -26.90 40.38
CA GLY A 393 -13.52 -27.38 41.60
C GLY A 393 -12.67 -28.46 42.29
N ASN A 394 -13.17 -29.69 42.36
CA ASN A 394 -12.40 -30.84 42.85
C ASN A 394 -11.62 -31.57 41.75
N ASP A 395 -11.94 -31.35 40.46
CA ASP A 395 -11.22 -31.96 39.34
C ASP A 395 -9.84 -31.31 39.20
N THR A 396 -8.81 -32.11 38.91
CA THR A 396 -7.46 -31.65 38.54
C THR A 396 -7.02 -32.38 37.26
N ARG A 397 -6.36 -31.68 36.34
CA ARG A 397 -5.70 -32.22 35.15
C ARG A 397 -4.28 -31.66 35.07
N VAL A 398 -3.35 -32.39 34.46
CA VAL A 398 -2.10 -31.82 33.94
C VAL A 398 -2.19 -31.87 32.41
N ILE A 399 -1.79 -30.80 31.74
CA ILE A 399 -1.52 -30.78 30.30
C ILE A 399 -0.06 -30.36 30.15
N LYS A 400 0.75 -31.07 29.37
CA LYS A 400 2.12 -30.64 29.09
C LYS A 400 2.16 -29.95 27.74
N ALA A 401 2.79 -28.78 27.71
CA ALA A 401 2.88 -27.94 26.52
C ALA A 401 4.27 -27.32 26.42
N THR A 402 4.69 -26.90 25.23
CA THR A 402 5.94 -26.16 25.05
C THR A 402 5.89 -24.81 25.75
N ALA A 403 7.05 -24.22 26.07
CA ALA A 403 7.14 -22.97 26.85
C ALA A 403 6.41 -21.78 26.19
N ASP A 404 6.47 -21.74 24.86
CA ASP A 404 5.83 -20.78 23.97
C ASP A 404 4.33 -21.05 23.73
N HIS A 405 3.80 -22.20 24.16
CA HIS A 405 2.45 -22.61 23.80
C HIS A 405 1.39 -21.59 24.23
N ARG A 406 0.64 -21.05 23.27
CA ARG A 406 -0.35 -19.98 23.45
C ARG A 406 -1.66 -20.49 24.03
N TRP A 407 -2.05 -19.97 25.19
CA TRP A 407 -3.34 -20.18 25.84
C TRP A 407 -4.20 -18.93 25.79
N PHE A 408 -5.52 -19.11 25.75
CA PHE A 408 -6.47 -18.03 26.02
C PHE A 408 -6.99 -18.09 27.47
N VAL A 409 -6.95 -16.97 28.18
CA VAL A 409 -7.42 -16.80 29.56
C VAL A 409 -8.49 -15.71 29.66
N SER A 410 -9.39 -15.74 30.65
CA SER A 410 -10.30 -14.62 30.89
C SER A 410 -9.58 -13.43 31.54
N ARG A 411 -9.89 -12.22 31.05
CA ARG A 411 -9.39 -10.97 31.63
C ARG A 411 -9.96 -10.68 33.03
N THR A 412 -11.16 -11.18 33.33
CA THR A 412 -11.79 -11.00 34.64
C THR A 412 -11.15 -11.87 35.73
N LYS A 413 -10.02 -11.41 36.31
CA LYS A 413 -9.46 -12.00 37.54
C LYS A 413 -10.54 -12.01 38.63
N THR A 414 -11.04 -13.21 38.95
CA THR A 414 -12.20 -13.44 39.81
C THR A 414 -11.95 -14.58 40.78
N GLY A 415 -12.28 -14.38 42.06
CA GLY A 415 -12.01 -15.36 43.12
C GLY A 415 -12.82 -16.66 43.01
N PRO A 416 -12.41 -17.72 43.73
CA PRO A 416 -12.80 -19.11 43.46
C PRO A 416 -14.27 -19.50 43.77
N LYS A 417 -15.15 -18.56 44.13
CA LYS A 417 -16.55 -18.83 44.58
C LYS A 417 -17.58 -17.82 44.04
N ARG A 418 -17.59 -17.55 42.73
CA ARG A 418 -18.64 -16.73 42.08
C ARG A 418 -19.84 -17.57 41.62
N LYS A 419 -21.05 -16.99 41.73
CA LYS A 419 -22.32 -17.57 41.23
C LYS A 419 -22.67 -17.17 39.79
N THR A 420 -21.94 -16.21 39.20
CA THR A 420 -22.21 -15.67 37.86
C THR A 420 -21.31 -16.31 36.81
N LYS A 421 -21.87 -16.56 35.62
CA LYS A 421 -21.13 -17.03 34.43
C LYS A 421 -20.04 -16.01 34.05
N VAL A 422 -18.83 -16.48 33.79
CA VAL A 422 -17.73 -15.68 33.20
C VAL A 422 -18.08 -15.35 31.75
N ASN A 423 -17.83 -14.11 31.32
CA ASN A 423 -17.94 -13.74 29.92
C ASN A 423 -16.68 -14.20 29.17
N PHE A 424 -16.76 -15.30 28.42
CA PHE A 424 -15.65 -15.79 27.61
C PHE A 424 -15.39 -14.99 26.32
N GLY A 425 -16.15 -13.93 26.05
CA GLY A 425 -15.74 -12.90 25.09
C GLY A 425 -14.60 -12.01 25.62
N ASP A 426 -14.51 -11.79 26.93
CA ASP A 426 -13.51 -10.91 27.54
C ASP A 426 -12.24 -11.69 27.92
N ARG A 427 -11.26 -11.71 27.01
CA ARG A 427 -10.17 -12.70 26.98
C ARG A 427 -8.78 -12.13 26.61
N LYS A 428 -7.76 -12.61 27.31
CA LYS A 428 -6.34 -12.28 27.11
C LYS A 428 -5.60 -13.52 26.56
N GLU A 429 -4.55 -13.28 25.80
CA GLU A 429 -3.60 -14.27 25.32
C GLU A 429 -2.36 -14.36 26.24
N VAL A 430 -1.90 -15.58 26.53
CA VAL A 430 -0.80 -15.86 27.49
C VAL A 430 -0.03 -17.10 27.05
N LEU A 431 1.31 -17.06 27.02
CA LEU A 431 2.16 -18.22 26.73
C LEU A 431 2.24 -19.17 27.95
N THR A 432 2.65 -20.43 27.79
CA THR A 432 2.81 -21.36 28.93
C THR A 432 3.71 -20.79 30.04
N CYS A 433 4.83 -20.17 29.67
CA CYS A 433 5.73 -19.53 30.64
C CYS A 433 5.09 -18.35 31.41
N ASP A 434 4.07 -17.71 30.83
CA ASP A 434 3.42 -16.52 31.36
C ASP A 434 2.11 -16.83 32.12
N LEU A 435 1.73 -18.11 32.23
CA LEU A 435 0.51 -18.56 32.89
C LEU A 435 0.61 -18.42 34.43
N GLU A 436 0.23 -17.23 34.92
CA GLU A 436 0.03 -16.98 36.35
C GLU A 436 -0.97 -17.94 37.01
N LEU A 437 -0.79 -18.16 38.31
CA LEU A 437 -1.76 -18.79 39.21
C LEU A 437 -3.15 -18.12 39.09
N ASP A 438 -4.21 -18.92 39.18
CA ASP A 438 -5.62 -18.51 39.11
C ASP A 438 -6.09 -17.96 37.74
N HIS A 439 -5.23 -17.96 36.69
CA HIS A 439 -5.68 -17.71 35.31
C HIS A 439 -6.77 -18.71 34.89
N ILE A 440 -7.95 -18.21 34.54
CA ILE A 440 -9.09 -19.00 34.09
C ILE A 440 -8.96 -19.23 32.58
N LEU A 441 -8.84 -20.47 32.12
CA LEU A 441 -8.77 -20.75 30.68
C LEU A 441 -10.12 -20.55 29.98
N ILE A 442 -10.09 -20.07 28.73
CA ILE A 442 -11.28 -19.93 27.88
C ILE A 442 -11.76 -21.31 27.42
N GLN A 443 -13.07 -21.55 27.50
CA GLN A 443 -13.71 -22.79 27.03
C GLN A 443 -14.78 -22.50 25.97
N THR A 444 -14.68 -23.12 24.79
CA THR A 444 -15.58 -22.92 23.63
C THR A 444 -16.33 -24.20 23.27
N LYS A 445 -17.67 -24.14 23.25
CA LYS A 445 -18.53 -25.31 22.99
C LYS A 445 -19.32 -25.18 21.69
N PRO A 446 -19.65 -26.30 21.02
CA PRO A 446 -20.71 -26.33 20.03
C PRO A 446 -22.05 -25.89 20.63
N GLN A 447 -22.87 -25.20 19.84
CA GLN A 447 -24.22 -24.85 20.31
C GLN A 447 -25.14 -26.08 20.37
N LEU A 448 -25.94 -26.15 21.44
CA LEU A 448 -26.99 -27.15 21.65
C LEU A 448 -28.36 -26.49 21.50
N VAL A 449 -28.92 -26.56 20.29
CA VAL A 449 -30.25 -26.00 19.96
C VAL A 449 -31.07 -27.08 19.26
N VAL A 450 -31.42 -28.13 20.01
CA VAL A 450 -32.15 -29.31 19.50
C VAL A 450 -33.16 -29.82 20.52
N ILE A 451 -34.30 -30.29 20.02
CA ILE A 451 -35.27 -31.08 20.79
C ILE A 451 -34.81 -32.55 20.74
N PRO A 452 -34.84 -33.32 21.85
CA PRO A 452 -34.42 -34.72 21.83
C PRO A 452 -35.36 -35.58 20.97
N SER A 453 -34.79 -36.41 20.08
CA SER A 453 -35.55 -37.30 19.19
C SER A 453 -36.21 -38.43 19.97
N VAL A 454 -37.48 -38.74 19.66
CA VAL A 454 -38.24 -39.85 20.28
C VAL A 454 -37.56 -41.19 20.03
N VAL A 455 -37.02 -41.44 18.83
CA VAL A 455 -36.32 -42.70 18.51
C VAL A 455 -34.98 -42.79 19.27
N GLY A 456 -34.31 -41.64 19.46
CA GLY A 456 -33.15 -41.55 20.36
C GLY A 456 -33.53 -41.91 21.80
N ILE A 457 -34.60 -41.32 22.33
CA ILE A 457 -35.13 -41.62 23.67
C ILE A 457 -35.43 -43.11 23.85
N GLN A 458 -36.12 -43.72 22.88
CA GLN A 458 -36.41 -45.17 22.88
C GLN A 458 -35.12 -46.00 22.96
N HIS A 459 -34.12 -45.66 22.15
CA HIS A 459 -32.81 -46.32 22.15
C HIS A 459 -32.11 -46.15 23.51
N GLY A 460 -31.99 -44.93 24.04
CA GLY A 460 -31.34 -44.67 25.32
C GLY A 460 -31.99 -45.41 26.51
N LEU A 461 -33.32 -45.46 26.55
CA LEU A 461 -34.08 -46.20 27.57
C LEU A 461 -33.84 -47.71 27.48
N VAL A 462 -33.78 -48.27 26.28
CA VAL A 462 -33.43 -49.68 26.08
C VAL A 462 -31.96 -49.94 26.39
N TRP A 463 -31.05 -49.01 26.07
CA TRP A 463 -29.62 -49.14 26.37
C TRP A 463 -29.35 -49.24 27.88
N GLY A 464 -30.09 -48.51 28.72
CA GLY A 464 -30.14 -48.73 30.16
C GLY A 464 -30.89 -50.02 30.54
N ASP A 465 -32.15 -49.90 30.93
CA ASP A 465 -32.96 -50.95 31.56
C ASP A 465 -33.44 -52.07 30.60
N GLY A 466 -33.20 -51.94 29.29
CA GLY A 466 -33.61 -52.95 28.31
C GLY A 466 -32.81 -54.26 28.39
N THR A 467 -33.44 -55.36 28.02
CA THR A 467 -32.86 -56.71 28.01
C THR A 467 -32.82 -57.30 26.59
N ALA A 468 -31.65 -57.79 26.17
CA ALA A 468 -31.49 -58.62 24.98
C ALA A 468 -30.56 -59.81 25.30
N GLY A 469 -31.09 -61.03 25.25
CA GLY A 469 -30.35 -62.25 25.61
C GLY A 469 -31.27 -63.46 25.79
N GLY A 470 -30.71 -64.65 25.99
CA GLY A 470 -31.47 -65.88 26.24
C GLY A 470 -32.38 -66.28 25.06
N CYS A 471 -31.78 -66.61 23.92
CA CYS A 471 -32.46 -66.97 22.65
C CYS A 471 -33.40 -65.90 22.04
N ARG A 472 -33.53 -64.71 22.63
CA ARG A 472 -34.35 -63.62 22.08
C ARG A 472 -33.72 -63.00 20.82
N THR A 473 -34.54 -62.84 19.78
CA THR A 473 -34.18 -62.13 18.53
C THR A 473 -34.37 -60.62 18.61
N THR A 474 -35.13 -60.13 19.59
CA THR A 474 -35.49 -58.72 19.82
C THR A 474 -35.17 -58.30 21.25
N ALA A 475 -35.15 -56.98 21.49
CA ALA A 475 -35.05 -56.43 22.84
C ALA A 475 -36.44 -56.31 23.49
N SER A 476 -36.48 -56.22 24.81
CA SER A 476 -37.63 -55.73 25.57
C SER A 476 -37.19 -54.80 26.71
N LEU A 477 -38.11 -53.95 27.17
CA LEU A 477 -37.91 -52.99 28.25
C LEU A 477 -39.04 -53.16 29.27
N SER A 478 -38.72 -53.29 30.55
CA SER A 478 -39.70 -53.49 31.63
C SER A 478 -39.71 -52.29 32.57
N LEU A 479 -40.84 -51.58 32.63
CA LEU A 479 -41.03 -50.39 33.45
C LEU A 479 -41.87 -50.75 34.70
N PHE A 480 -41.43 -50.34 35.89
CA PHE A 480 -42.04 -50.75 37.17
C PHE A 480 -42.41 -49.53 38.03
N GLY A 481 -43.64 -49.52 38.55
CA GLY A 481 -44.16 -48.44 39.39
C GLY A 481 -44.31 -47.08 38.69
N ASP A 482 -44.94 -46.14 39.40
CA ASP A 482 -45.46 -44.89 38.80
C ASP A 482 -44.37 -43.93 38.27
N LYS A 483 -43.11 -44.04 38.75
CA LYS A 483 -41.96 -43.29 38.22
C LYS A 483 -41.69 -43.64 36.75
N ASP A 484 -41.57 -44.94 36.47
CA ASP A 484 -41.05 -45.42 35.19
C ASP A 484 -42.17 -45.56 34.16
N LEU A 485 -43.42 -45.78 34.61
CA LEU A 485 -44.61 -45.76 33.76
C LEU A 485 -44.81 -44.41 33.02
N GLN A 486 -44.24 -43.31 33.51
CA GLN A 486 -44.22 -42.01 32.80
C GLN A 486 -43.54 -42.08 31.42
N LEU A 487 -42.69 -43.09 31.19
CA LEU A 487 -41.90 -43.26 29.98
C LEU A 487 -42.66 -44.04 28.89
N LEU A 488 -43.80 -44.68 29.22
CA LEU A 488 -44.65 -45.39 28.24
C LEU A 488 -45.13 -44.51 27.08
N LYS A 489 -45.20 -43.18 27.29
CA LYS A 489 -45.55 -42.18 26.26
C LYS A 489 -44.63 -42.22 25.04
N TYR A 490 -43.40 -42.71 25.17
CA TYR A 490 -42.43 -42.87 24.07
C TYR A 490 -42.54 -44.23 23.35
N PHE A 491 -43.38 -45.15 23.83
CA PHE A 491 -43.53 -46.52 23.30
C PHE A 491 -45.00 -46.88 23.01
N SER A 492 -45.83 -45.89 22.67
CA SER A 492 -47.25 -46.05 22.33
C SER A 492 -47.50 -46.97 21.14
N GLU A 493 -46.58 -47.00 20.16
CA GLU A 493 -46.68 -47.80 18.94
C GLU A 493 -46.15 -49.24 19.09
N HIS A 494 -45.48 -49.55 20.20
CA HIS A 494 -44.86 -50.86 20.41
C HIS A 494 -45.76 -51.82 21.20
N PRO A 495 -45.67 -53.15 20.98
CA PRO A 495 -46.40 -54.14 21.76
C PRO A 495 -46.09 -54.09 23.26
N GLN A 496 -47.14 -54.04 24.10
CA GLN A 496 -47.02 -53.95 25.56
C GLN A 496 -47.72 -55.15 26.24
N ARG A 497 -47.19 -55.61 27.38
CA ARG A 497 -47.86 -56.59 28.25
C ARG A 497 -47.69 -56.24 29.73
N LYS A 498 -48.74 -56.46 30.54
CA LYS A 498 -48.69 -56.22 32.00
C LYS A 498 -47.84 -57.29 32.70
N ILE A 499 -47.03 -56.87 33.66
CA ILE A 499 -46.23 -57.74 34.52
C ILE A 499 -46.95 -57.88 35.87
N THR A 500 -47.50 -59.06 36.15
CA THR A 500 -48.19 -59.39 37.40
C THR A 500 -47.21 -59.86 38.49
N CYS A 501 -46.34 -58.94 38.94
CA CYS A 501 -45.49 -59.10 40.12
C CYS A 501 -45.91 -58.14 41.24
N SER A 502 -45.31 -58.26 42.43
CA SER A 502 -45.71 -57.55 43.67
C SER A 502 -45.71 -56.02 43.61
N VAL A 503 -44.97 -55.41 42.68
CA VAL A 503 -44.90 -53.95 42.46
C VAL A 503 -45.75 -53.50 41.26
N GLY A 504 -46.13 -54.43 40.37
CA GLY A 504 -46.73 -54.12 39.07
C GLY A 504 -45.76 -53.49 38.06
N GLY A 505 -46.01 -53.71 36.77
CA GLY A 505 -45.21 -53.11 35.70
C GLY A 505 -45.76 -53.40 34.31
N VAL A 506 -45.06 -52.89 33.28
CA VAL A 506 -45.35 -53.12 31.87
C VAL A 506 -44.06 -53.49 31.14
N GLU A 507 -44.05 -54.62 30.43
CA GLU A 507 -42.98 -54.97 29.49
C GLU A 507 -43.39 -54.56 28.07
N ILE A 508 -42.60 -53.68 27.48
CA ILE A 508 -42.62 -53.33 26.06
C ILE A 508 -41.72 -54.33 25.34
N TRP A 509 -42.22 -55.02 24.33
CA TRP A 509 -41.51 -56.10 23.62
C TRP A 509 -41.51 -55.88 22.10
N ASN A 510 -40.74 -56.71 21.39
CA ASN A 510 -40.47 -56.53 19.95
C ASN A 510 -39.70 -55.22 19.63
N LEU A 511 -38.79 -54.81 20.51
CA LEU A 511 -37.96 -53.62 20.32
C LEU A 511 -36.69 -53.95 19.48
N PRO A 512 -36.14 -52.99 18.72
CA PRO A 512 -34.96 -53.22 17.89
C PRO A 512 -33.77 -53.75 18.70
N LYS A 513 -33.26 -54.94 18.35
CA LYS A 513 -32.16 -55.58 19.09
C LYS A 513 -30.89 -54.70 19.17
N HIS A 514 -30.64 -53.87 18.16
CA HIS A 514 -29.49 -52.97 18.11
C HIS A 514 -29.57 -51.81 19.12
N PHE A 515 -30.70 -51.61 19.83
CA PHE A 515 -30.77 -50.67 20.95
C PHE A 515 -30.04 -51.16 22.23
N LYS A 516 -29.46 -52.39 22.21
CA LYS A 516 -28.43 -52.83 23.17
C LYS A 516 -27.03 -52.78 22.55
N SER A 517 -26.76 -51.75 21.76
CA SER A 517 -25.43 -51.39 21.23
C SER A 517 -25.13 -49.93 21.55
N LEU A 518 -23.86 -49.51 21.53
CA LEU A 518 -23.49 -48.09 21.62
C LEU A 518 -24.04 -47.32 20.40
N VAL A 519 -24.42 -46.05 20.60
CA VAL A 519 -24.96 -45.21 19.52
C VAL A 519 -23.80 -44.68 18.64
N PRO A 520 -23.87 -44.73 17.31
CA PRO A 520 -22.82 -44.15 16.48
C PRO A 520 -22.72 -42.64 16.70
N LEU A 521 -21.52 -42.14 17.03
CA LEU A 521 -21.24 -40.72 17.27
C LEU A 521 -21.48 -39.83 16.03
N THR A 522 -21.59 -40.44 14.85
CA THR A 522 -21.94 -39.79 13.58
C THR A 522 -23.44 -39.49 13.42
N TYR A 523 -24.29 -39.92 14.35
CA TYR A 523 -25.74 -39.61 14.31
C TYR A 523 -26.01 -38.14 14.62
N ASP A 524 -27.19 -37.65 14.24
CA ASP A 524 -27.57 -36.24 14.39
C ASP A 524 -27.74 -35.83 15.87
N LYS A 525 -27.48 -34.55 16.15
CA LYS A 525 -27.60 -33.98 17.51
C LYS A 525 -28.97 -34.27 18.17
N PRO A 526 -30.13 -34.15 17.50
CA PRO A 526 -31.42 -34.57 18.06
C PRO A 526 -31.46 -36.04 18.49
N TYR A 527 -30.94 -36.98 17.69
CA TYR A 527 -30.86 -38.39 18.07
C TYR A 527 -29.90 -38.63 19.24
N LEU A 528 -28.68 -38.08 19.19
CA LEU A 528 -27.69 -38.22 20.26
C LEU A 528 -28.19 -37.64 21.59
N TYR A 529 -28.84 -36.47 21.56
CA TYR A 529 -29.45 -35.85 22.75
C TYR A 529 -30.65 -36.66 23.26
N GLY A 530 -31.44 -37.24 22.35
CA GLY A 530 -32.51 -38.19 22.69
C GLY A 530 -31.97 -39.45 23.37
N TRP A 531 -30.92 -40.06 22.84
CA TRP A 531 -30.25 -41.22 23.43
C TRP A 531 -29.68 -40.92 24.82
N LEU A 532 -29.02 -39.77 24.98
CA LEU A 532 -28.50 -39.34 26.28
C LEU A 532 -29.62 -39.08 27.30
N ALA A 533 -30.71 -38.43 26.89
CA ALA A 533 -31.88 -38.18 27.73
C ALA A 533 -32.58 -39.49 28.14
N GLY A 534 -32.74 -40.43 27.19
CA GLY A 534 -33.29 -41.76 27.45
C GLY A 534 -32.42 -42.56 28.42
N TYR A 535 -31.10 -42.58 28.20
CA TYR A 535 -30.18 -43.31 29.07
C TYR A 535 -30.11 -42.69 30.49
N PHE A 536 -30.17 -41.35 30.58
CA PHE A 536 -30.25 -40.63 31.85
C PHE A 536 -31.59 -40.80 32.58
N ALA A 537 -32.69 -41.14 31.89
CA ALA A 537 -33.96 -41.45 32.54
C ALA A 537 -33.94 -42.84 33.22
N ALA A 538 -33.18 -43.79 32.65
CA ALA A 538 -32.93 -45.12 33.21
C ALA A 538 -31.88 -45.09 34.35
N ASP A 539 -30.59 -44.91 34.00
CA ASP A 539 -29.43 -45.05 34.90
C ASP A 539 -29.00 -43.71 35.57
N GLY A 540 -29.68 -42.60 35.24
CA GLY A 540 -29.37 -41.26 35.73
C GLY A 540 -30.17 -40.85 36.98
N HIS A 541 -29.67 -39.84 37.68
CA HIS A 541 -30.27 -39.30 38.90
C HIS A 541 -30.00 -37.80 39.03
N VAL A 542 -31.04 -37.02 39.35
CA VAL A 542 -30.90 -35.61 39.75
C VAL A 542 -31.03 -35.50 41.27
N SER A 543 -29.94 -35.07 41.91
CA SER A 543 -29.91 -34.89 43.37
C SER A 543 -30.82 -33.76 43.85
N SER A 544 -31.11 -33.70 45.14
CA SER A 544 -31.82 -32.59 45.77
C SER A 544 -31.09 -31.23 45.70
N GLN A 545 -29.87 -31.20 45.14
CA GLN A 545 -29.08 -30.00 44.85
C GLN A 545 -29.01 -29.70 43.34
N GLY A 546 -29.79 -30.41 42.50
CA GLY A 546 -29.81 -30.25 41.04
C GLY A 546 -28.60 -30.83 40.31
N CYS A 547 -27.75 -31.63 40.97
CA CYS A 547 -26.61 -32.27 40.32
C CYS A 547 -27.10 -33.46 39.49
N CYS A 548 -26.82 -33.43 38.18
CA CYS A 548 -27.20 -34.48 37.23
C CYS A 548 -26.09 -35.55 37.15
N ILE A 549 -26.34 -36.74 37.69
CA ILE A 549 -25.32 -37.79 37.84
C ILE A 549 -25.78 -39.04 37.07
N ILE A 550 -24.91 -39.62 36.25
CA ILE A 550 -25.17 -40.88 35.52
C ILE A 550 -24.12 -41.93 35.89
N ARG A 551 -24.55 -43.19 35.95
CA ARG A 551 -23.75 -44.32 36.47
C ARG A 551 -23.87 -45.55 35.59
N SER A 552 -22.84 -46.39 35.60
CA SER A 552 -22.87 -47.70 34.97
C SER A 552 -21.87 -48.65 35.62
N SER A 553 -22.10 -49.95 35.49
CA SER A 553 -21.09 -50.98 35.79
C SER A 553 -20.03 -51.09 34.67
N SER A 554 -20.25 -50.47 33.51
CA SER A 554 -19.28 -50.39 32.41
C SER A 554 -18.62 -49.02 32.34
N ARG A 555 -17.28 -49.01 32.30
CA ARG A 555 -16.48 -47.79 32.07
C ARG A 555 -16.68 -47.27 30.65
N GLU A 556 -16.83 -48.18 29.69
CA GLU A 556 -17.06 -47.90 28.27
C GLU A 556 -18.36 -47.11 28.07
N SER A 557 -19.46 -47.52 28.74
CA SER A 557 -20.74 -46.80 28.69
C SER A 557 -20.64 -45.35 29.19
N ILE A 558 -19.84 -45.11 30.23
CA ILE A 558 -19.65 -43.76 30.80
C ILE A 558 -18.67 -42.93 29.97
N GLN A 559 -17.64 -43.54 29.37
CA GLN A 559 -16.78 -42.86 28.41
C GLN A 559 -17.57 -42.43 27.17
N HIS A 560 -18.35 -43.34 26.60
CA HIS A 560 -19.20 -43.05 25.44
C HIS A 560 -20.24 -41.94 25.73
N VAL A 561 -20.76 -41.88 26.98
CA VAL A 561 -21.57 -40.73 27.44
C VAL A 561 -20.78 -39.42 27.46
N LYS A 562 -19.50 -39.40 27.85
CA LYS A 562 -18.65 -38.20 27.71
C LYS A 562 -18.49 -37.80 26.25
N ASP A 563 -18.23 -38.74 25.35
CA ASP A 563 -18.00 -38.44 23.93
C ASP A 563 -19.27 -37.92 23.23
N VAL A 564 -20.44 -38.49 23.54
CA VAL A 564 -21.75 -37.94 23.14
C VAL A 564 -21.93 -36.52 23.69
N CYS A 565 -21.60 -36.28 24.97
CA CYS A 565 -21.66 -34.95 25.58
C CYS A 565 -20.72 -33.93 24.90
N HIS A 566 -19.51 -34.34 24.49
CA HIS A 566 -18.56 -33.47 23.77
C HIS A 566 -19.14 -33.00 22.43
N ILE A 567 -19.76 -33.90 21.65
CA ILE A 567 -20.41 -33.57 20.37
C ILE A 567 -21.62 -32.65 20.55
N LEU A 568 -22.35 -32.84 21.65
CA LEU A 568 -23.50 -32.02 22.03
C LEU A 568 -23.13 -30.65 22.64
N GLY A 569 -21.89 -30.45 23.10
CA GLY A 569 -21.47 -29.23 23.80
C GLY A 569 -21.82 -29.20 25.29
N ILE A 570 -21.95 -30.36 25.92
CA ILE A 570 -22.23 -30.54 27.35
C ILE A 570 -20.90 -30.84 28.08
N GLU A 571 -20.56 -30.07 29.11
CA GLU A 571 -19.41 -30.40 29.98
C GLU A 571 -19.73 -31.57 30.91
N THR A 572 -18.70 -32.38 31.20
CA THR A 572 -18.77 -33.53 32.12
C THR A 572 -17.69 -33.43 33.19
N SER A 573 -17.88 -34.10 34.34
CA SER A 573 -16.80 -34.32 35.30
C SER A 573 -15.88 -35.45 34.84
N GLN A 574 -14.71 -35.56 35.48
CA GLN A 574 -13.92 -36.79 35.37
C GLN A 574 -14.75 -38.03 35.78
N ILE A 575 -14.39 -39.17 35.18
CA ILE A 575 -15.00 -40.46 35.51
C ILE A 575 -14.46 -40.89 36.87
N THR A 576 -15.35 -41.02 37.85
CA THR A 576 -15.03 -41.51 39.19
C THR A 576 -15.50 -42.95 39.33
N GLU A 577 -14.70 -43.78 39.98
CA GLU A 577 -15.04 -45.17 40.27
C GLU A 577 -15.37 -45.36 41.76
N ARG A 578 -16.32 -46.25 42.04
CA ARG A 578 -16.70 -46.63 43.40
C ARG A 578 -16.99 -48.12 43.48
N VAL A 579 -16.32 -48.82 44.39
CA VAL A 579 -16.68 -50.20 44.75
C VAL A 579 -18.01 -50.17 45.52
N CYS A 580 -18.99 -50.92 45.01
CA CYS A 580 -20.30 -51.07 45.62
C CYS A 580 -20.57 -52.54 45.96
N ASN A 581 -20.92 -52.80 47.23
CA ASN A 581 -21.28 -54.11 47.72
C ASN A 581 -22.81 -54.31 47.61
N GLY A 582 -23.27 -54.67 46.42
CA GLY A 582 -24.64 -55.14 46.19
C GLY A 582 -24.73 -56.67 46.28
N TYR A 583 -25.68 -57.27 45.54
CA TYR A 583 -25.80 -58.73 45.40
C TYR A 583 -24.52 -59.43 44.87
N LYS A 584 -23.65 -58.66 44.20
CA LYS A 584 -22.23 -58.95 43.99
C LYS A 584 -21.46 -57.66 44.22
N THR A 585 -20.19 -57.76 44.64
CA THR A 585 -19.27 -56.62 44.63
C THR A 585 -18.94 -56.25 43.19
N SER A 586 -19.13 -54.99 42.81
CA SER A 586 -18.77 -54.46 41.49
C SER A 586 -18.24 -53.04 41.60
N VAL A 587 -17.46 -52.61 40.60
CA VAL A 587 -17.11 -51.21 40.39
C VAL A 587 -18.25 -50.53 39.65
N ILE A 588 -18.67 -49.36 40.13
CA ILE A 588 -19.61 -48.47 39.45
C ILE A 588 -18.84 -47.22 39.03
N TYR A 589 -18.85 -46.94 37.73
CA TYR A 589 -18.30 -45.74 37.12
C TYR A 589 -19.36 -44.65 37.11
N THR A 590 -18.97 -43.41 37.39
CA THR A 590 -19.86 -42.27 37.58
C THR A 590 -19.28 -41.01 36.93
N THR A 591 -20.09 -40.27 36.17
CA THR A 591 -19.79 -38.89 35.75
C THR A 591 -20.97 -37.97 36.08
N VAL A 592 -20.68 -36.67 36.22
CA VAL A 592 -21.66 -35.62 36.47
C VAL A 592 -21.78 -34.77 35.21
N LEU A 593 -23.01 -34.61 34.70
CA LEU A 593 -23.31 -33.72 33.58
C LEU A 593 -23.47 -32.28 34.10
N LYS A 594 -22.88 -31.29 33.42
CA LYS A 594 -22.98 -29.89 33.85
C LYS A 594 -24.40 -29.38 33.64
N ALA A 595 -25.17 -29.34 34.73
CA ALA A 595 -26.59 -28.99 34.75
C ALA A 595 -26.96 -27.60 34.15
N ALA A 596 -25.97 -26.74 33.86
CA ALA A 596 -26.16 -25.47 33.17
C ALA A 596 -26.16 -25.57 31.63
N ASP A 597 -25.71 -26.69 31.06
CA ASP A 597 -25.67 -26.96 29.61
C ASP A 597 -26.89 -27.78 29.12
N LEU A 598 -27.70 -28.31 30.04
CA LEU A 598 -28.89 -29.13 29.74
C LEU A 598 -30.15 -28.26 29.61
N THR A 599 -31.13 -28.73 28.84
CA THR A 599 -32.44 -28.07 28.64
C THR A 599 -33.57 -28.77 29.40
N SER A 600 -34.78 -28.18 29.46
CA SER A 600 -35.90 -28.72 30.25
C SER A 600 -36.48 -30.02 29.68
N GLU A 601 -36.19 -30.29 28.41
CA GLU A 601 -36.69 -31.40 27.59
C GLU A 601 -35.82 -32.66 27.75
N PHE A 602 -34.62 -32.51 28.32
CA PHE A 602 -33.73 -33.62 28.67
C PHE A 602 -34.30 -34.52 29.77
N PHE A 603 -35.09 -33.95 30.68
CA PHE A 603 -35.58 -34.63 31.87
C PHE A 603 -36.95 -35.28 31.61
N LEU A 604 -36.92 -36.56 31.19
CA LEU A 604 -38.10 -37.31 30.75
C LEU A 604 -39.05 -37.75 31.89
N ILE A 605 -38.54 -37.72 33.13
CA ILE A 605 -39.22 -38.08 34.38
C ILE A 605 -39.43 -36.82 35.21
N ASP A 606 -40.65 -36.58 35.67
CA ASP A 606 -41.04 -35.30 36.29
C ASP A 606 -40.21 -35.00 37.55
N SER A 607 -39.90 -36.00 38.39
CA SER A 607 -39.10 -35.82 39.60
C SER A 607 -37.63 -35.45 39.33
N HIS A 608 -37.08 -35.84 38.17
CA HIS A 608 -35.75 -35.41 37.73
C HIS A 608 -35.78 -33.95 37.27
N LYS A 609 -36.83 -33.55 36.53
CA LYS A 609 -37.06 -32.18 36.09
C LYS A 609 -37.26 -31.23 37.29
N ASP A 610 -38.16 -31.59 38.19
CA ASP A 610 -38.44 -30.88 39.45
C ASP A 610 -37.16 -30.54 40.24
N ASN A 611 -36.26 -31.53 40.42
CA ASN A 611 -35.03 -31.35 41.19
C ASN A 611 -34.01 -30.45 40.46
N TRP A 612 -34.04 -30.40 39.12
CA TRP A 612 -33.19 -29.52 38.32
C TRP A 612 -33.72 -28.07 38.27
N GLU A 613 -35.04 -27.90 38.18
CA GLU A 613 -35.70 -26.58 38.16
C GLU A 613 -35.64 -25.88 39.54
N LYS A 614 -35.76 -26.64 40.64
CA LYS A 614 -35.66 -26.09 42.00
C LYS A 614 -34.25 -25.57 42.36
N CYS A 615 -33.22 -25.83 41.55
CA CYS A 615 -31.85 -25.40 41.81
C CYS A 615 -31.56 -23.97 41.31
N ASN A 616 -31.94 -22.98 42.11
CA ASN A 616 -31.76 -21.55 41.84
C ASN A 616 -30.29 -21.04 41.80
N THR A 617 -29.29 -21.86 42.10
CA THR A 617 -27.87 -21.43 42.09
C THR A 617 -26.94 -22.47 41.46
N ARG A 618 -26.95 -22.52 40.13
CA ARG A 618 -26.02 -23.31 39.32
C ARG A 618 -24.61 -22.72 39.45
N GLN A 619 -23.69 -23.44 40.10
CA GLN A 619 -22.31 -22.96 40.26
C GLN A 619 -21.50 -23.15 38.97
N HIS A 620 -20.77 -22.11 38.57
CA HIS A 620 -19.93 -22.14 37.38
C HIS A 620 -18.47 -22.39 37.77
N HIS A 621 -18.05 -23.66 37.72
CA HIS A 621 -16.63 -24.02 37.76
C HIS A 621 -16.03 -23.96 36.35
N TYR A 622 -14.78 -23.51 36.29
CA TYR A 622 -13.96 -23.33 35.08
C TYR A 622 -12.55 -23.82 35.38
N TRP A 623 -11.80 -24.20 34.36
CA TRP A 623 -10.38 -24.58 34.52
C TRP A 623 -9.52 -23.38 34.87
N ARG A 624 -8.71 -23.52 35.92
CA ARG A 624 -7.76 -22.51 36.42
C ARG A 624 -6.35 -23.08 36.48
N VAL A 625 -5.35 -22.29 36.14
CA VAL A 625 -3.95 -22.64 36.38
C VAL A 625 -3.66 -22.69 37.88
N LYS A 626 -3.14 -23.82 38.35
CA LYS A 626 -2.70 -24.07 39.74
C LYS A 626 -1.17 -24.06 39.85
N SER A 627 -0.45 -24.43 38.80
CA SER A 627 0.99 -24.20 38.62
C SER A 627 1.42 -24.52 37.18
N VAL A 628 2.58 -24.00 36.81
CA VAL A 628 3.32 -24.39 35.60
C VAL A 628 4.75 -24.72 36.02
N GLU A 629 5.19 -25.94 35.71
CA GLU A 629 6.44 -26.52 36.23
C GLU A 629 7.18 -27.21 35.06
N PRO A 630 8.52 -27.05 34.88
CA PRO A 630 9.26 -27.77 33.85
C PRO A 630 9.12 -29.29 34.01
N ALA A 631 8.81 -30.01 32.92
CA ALA A 631 8.43 -31.42 32.95
C ALA A 631 9.37 -32.34 32.15
N GLY A 632 10.48 -31.81 31.61
CA GLY A 632 11.46 -32.56 30.81
C GLY A 632 11.17 -32.49 29.32
N ARG A 633 11.78 -33.41 28.55
CA ARG A 633 11.73 -33.44 27.08
C ARG A 633 10.88 -34.62 26.60
N GLU A 634 9.90 -34.35 25.73
CA GLU A 634 8.97 -35.36 25.21
C GLU A 634 8.67 -35.12 23.72
N LYS A 635 8.20 -36.13 22.99
CA LYS A 635 7.72 -35.96 21.60
C LYS A 635 6.41 -35.16 21.63
N VAL A 636 6.36 -34.06 20.87
CA VAL A 636 5.23 -33.13 20.86
C VAL A 636 4.48 -33.10 19.53
N TYR A 637 3.20 -32.73 19.60
CA TYR A 637 2.21 -32.82 18.54
C TYR A 637 1.31 -31.59 18.50
N CYS A 638 0.70 -31.30 17.34
CA CYS A 638 -0.31 -30.25 17.21
C CYS A 638 -1.15 -30.37 15.92
N CYS A 639 -2.11 -29.44 15.77
CA CYS A 639 -3.05 -29.32 14.66
C CYS A 639 -2.85 -28.01 13.89
N GLU A 640 -2.92 -28.05 12.57
CA GLU A 640 -2.81 -26.88 11.69
C GLU A 640 -4.20 -26.41 11.25
N VAL A 641 -4.78 -25.44 11.96
CA VAL A 641 -6.16 -24.96 11.69
C VAL A 641 -6.16 -23.80 10.69
N PRO A 642 -6.76 -23.93 9.48
CA PRO A 642 -6.65 -22.89 8.44
C PRO A 642 -7.35 -21.57 8.79
N GLU A 643 -8.66 -21.58 9.11
CA GLU A 643 -9.46 -20.34 9.16
C GLU A 643 -9.35 -19.55 10.47
N THR A 644 -9.25 -20.25 11.60
CA THR A 644 -9.34 -19.64 12.94
C THR A 644 -8.03 -19.73 13.71
N HIS A 645 -7.05 -20.47 13.18
CA HIS A 645 -5.78 -20.82 13.83
C HIS A 645 -5.94 -21.29 15.28
N CYS A 646 -7.04 -21.97 15.62
CA CYS A 646 -7.33 -22.39 17.01
C CYS A 646 -8.25 -23.62 17.08
N PHE A 647 -7.99 -24.52 18.03
CA PHE A 647 -8.78 -25.74 18.26
C PHE A 647 -8.99 -26.03 19.75
N CYS A 648 -9.97 -26.91 20.04
CA CYS A 648 -10.38 -27.26 21.40
C CYS A 648 -9.80 -28.61 21.89
N LEU A 649 -9.13 -28.58 23.03
CA LEU A 649 -8.73 -29.76 23.80
C LEU A 649 -9.92 -30.33 24.61
N GLU A 650 -9.76 -31.50 25.25
CA GLU A 650 -10.77 -32.07 26.16
C GLU A 650 -11.21 -31.04 27.22
N ASP A 651 -12.51 -31.03 27.54
CA ASP A 651 -13.20 -29.98 28.31
C ASP A 651 -13.16 -28.58 27.65
N PHE A 652 -12.98 -28.52 26.32
CA PHE A 652 -13.26 -27.39 25.44
C PHE A 652 -12.24 -26.21 25.43
N ILE A 653 -10.95 -26.43 25.73
CA ILE A 653 -9.91 -25.39 25.97
C ILE A 653 -9.15 -24.95 24.66
N LEU A 654 -8.81 -23.65 24.46
CA LEU A 654 -8.49 -23.00 23.14
C LEU A 654 -7.11 -22.23 23.01
N ILE A 655 -6.45 -22.16 21.80
CA ILE A 655 -4.99 -21.80 21.50
C ILE A 655 -4.67 -21.10 20.09
N GLY A 656 -3.44 -20.67 19.63
CA GLY A 656 -3.18 -20.16 18.19
C GLY A 656 -1.81 -19.54 17.62
N ASN A 657 -1.77 -18.76 16.47
CA ASN A 657 -0.57 -18.40 15.56
C ASN A 657 -0.21 -16.86 15.20
N CYS A 658 0.68 -16.45 14.20
CA CYS A 658 1.41 -15.11 13.96
C CYS A 658 1.57 -14.44 12.47
N PHE A 659 2.04 -13.15 12.23
CA PHE A 659 2.22 -12.42 10.87
C PHE A 659 3.31 -11.28 10.61
N MET A 660 3.40 -10.65 9.40
CA MET A 660 4.21 -9.42 9.01
C MET A 660 3.73 -8.60 7.75
N ARG A 661 4.35 -7.45 7.39
CA ARG A 661 4.04 -6.58 6.20
C ARG A 661 5.28 -5.89 5.53
N PRO A 662 5.25 -5.47 4.24
CA PRO A 662 6.36 -4.75 3.56
C PRO A 662 6.63 -3.28 3.97
N ARG A 663 7.85 -2.78 3.69
CA ARG A 663 8.34 -1.38 3.71
C ARG A 663 9.25 -1.12 2.49
N LEU A 664 9.55 0.14 2.14
CA LEU A 664 10.46 0.47 1.03
C LEU A 664 11.86 -0.18 1.16
N ASN A 665 12.55 -0.33 0.02
CA ASN A 665 13.94 -0.81 -0.08
C ASN A 665 14.17 -2.21 0.52
N GLY A 666 13.31 -3.19 0.24
CA GLY A 666 13.39 -4.54 0.82
C GLY A 666 13.09 -4.67 2.32
N GLY A 667 12.61 -3.61 2.98
CA GLY A 667 12.30 -3.61 4.41
C GLY A 667 10.95 -4.25 4.74
N TRP A 668 10.71 -4.56 6.01
CA TRP A 668 9.42 -5.09 6.48
C TRP A 668 9.03 -4.50 7.86
N ASP A 669 7.72 -4.32 8.09
CA ASP A 669 7.09 -4.13 9.40
C ASP A 669 6.61 -5.52 9.91
N VAL A 670 7.28 -6.10 10.89
CA VAL A 670 6.92 -7.41 11.47
C VAL A 670 6.00 -7.19 12.68
N TYR A 671 4.94 -8.00 12.83
CA TYR A 671 3.93 -7.85 13.89
C TYR A 671 3.58 -9.18 14.55
N ARG A 672 3.77 -9.31 15.87
CA ARG A 672 3.20 -10.44 16.61
C ARG A 672 1.67 -10.39 16.50
N PHE A 673 1.00 -11.54 16.37
CA PHE A 673 -0.43 -11.60 16.69
C PHE A 673 -0.60 -11.33 18.19
N GLY A 674 -1.76 -10.79 18.56
CA GLY A 674 -2.03 -10.36 19.93
C GLY A 674 -1.44 -8.98 20.23
N GLN A 675 -2.26 -8.13 20.82
CA GLN A 675 -1.81 -6.80 21.26
C GLN A 675 -0.94 -6.90 22.52
N GLY A 676 0.19 -6.19 22.51
CA GLY A 676 1.08 -6.04 23.67
C GLY A 676 1.93 -7.26 24.04
N THR A 677 1.99 -8.31 23.21
CA THR A 677 2.81 -9.52 23.40
C THR A 677 4.24 -9.19 23.85
N SER A 678 4.78 -9.96 24.82
CA SER A 678 6.15 -9.78 25.33
C SER A 678 7.17 -10.41 24.37
N GLU A 679 8.32 -9.76 24.20
CA GLU A 679 9.28 -10.08 23.13
C GLU A 679 10.69 -9.56 23.48
N HIS A 680 11.70 -9.92 22.69
CA HIS A 680 13.07 -9.39 22.82
C HIS A 680 13.11 -7.84 22.75
N GLY A 681 14.03 -7.20 23.50
CA GLY A 681 14.11 -5.74 23.63
C GLY A 681 14.38 -4.95 22.35
N LEU A 682 14.73 -5.64 21.25
CA LEU A 682 14.78 -5.09 19.90
C LEU A 682 13.42 -4.69 19.33
N TRP A 683 12.32 -5.23 19.86
CA TRP A 683 10.96 -4.92 19.42
C TRP A 683 10.40 -3.71 20.18
N ASP A 684 9.40 -3.06 19.60
CA ASP A 684 8.72 -1.87 20.09
C ASP A 684 7.20 -2.07 20.12
N ARG A 685 6.45 -1.06 20.58
CA ARG A 685 4.99 -1.03 20.52
C ARG A 685 4.51 0.09 19.62
N VAL A 686 3.82 -0.28 18.54
CA VAL A 686 3.20 0.66 17.59
C VAL A 686 1.69 0.61 17.79
N GLY A 687 1.16 1.64 18.45
CA GLY A 687 -0.18 1.58 19.02
C GLY A 687 -0.25 0.47 20.08
N GLU A 688 -1.15 -0.49 19.87
CA GLU A 688 -1.35 -1.63 20.76
C GLU A 688 -0.57 -2.88 20.33
N TRP A 689 0.07 -2.89 19.16
CA TRP A 689 0.73 -4.06 18.58
C TRP A 689 2.23 -4.11 18.90
N THR A 690 2.75 -5.31 19.18
CA THR A 690 4.19 -5.56 19.32
C THR A 690 4.80 -5.73 17.92
N HIS A 691 5.81 -4.91 17.63
CA HIS A 691 6.30 -4.63 16.27
C HIS A 691 7.84 -4.54 16.23
N ILE A 692 8.44 -4.81 15.07
CA ILE A 692 9.83 -4.46 14.78
C ILE A 692 10.01 -4.17 13.28
N ALA A 693 10.95 -3.28 12.94
CA ALA A 693 11.42 -3.10 11.57
C ALA A 693 12.47 -4.17 11.21
N TYR A 694 12.33 -4.78 10.04
CA TYR A 694 13.17 -5.89 9.59
C TYR A 694 13.83 -5.55 8.24
N ASN A 695 15.11 -5.93 8.07
CA ASN A 695 15.97 -5.46 6.98
C ASN A 695 16.03 -3.92 6.83
N VAL A 696 16.12 -3.20 7.94
CA VAL A 696 16.25 -1.73 7.99
C VAL A 696 17.42 -1.39 8.92
N ASP A 697 18.20 -0.36 8.59
CA ASP A 697 19.28 0.10 9.48
C ASP A 697 18.68 0.60 10.83
N PRO A 698 19.34 0.42 11.98
CA PRO A 698 18.74 0.71 13.29
C PRO A 698 18.75 2.21 13.60
N SER A 699 17.70 2.74 14.23
CA SER A 699 17.70 4.14 14.68
C SER A 699 18.62 4.35 15.90
N PHE A 700 19.27 5.53 15.97
CA PHE A 700 20.20 5.89 17.05
C PHE A 700 19.56 5.71 18.43
N ASP A 701 18.32 6.18 18.57
CA ASP A 701 17.55 6.16 19.80
C ASP A 701 17.28 4.73 20.30
N LYS A 702 17.00 3.78 19.40
CA LYS A 702 16.81 2.38 19.75
C LYS A 702 18.11 1.75 20.27
N LEU A 703 19.25 2.04 19.64
CA LEU A 703 20.57 1.55 20.09
C LEU A 703 20.93 2.04 21.50
N MET A 704 20.62 3.30 21.83
CA MET A 704 20.89 3.84 23.17
C MET A 704 19.98 3.23 24.25
N GLN A 705 18.71 2.94 23.92
CA GLN A 705 17.78 2.29 24.84
C GLN A 705 18.15 0.81 25.11
N LEU A 706 18.56 0.07 24.09
CA LEU A 706 19.04 -1.33 24.20
C LEU A 706 20.23 -1.47 25.15
N ALA A 707 21.13 -0.48 25.17
CA ALA A 707 22.26 -0.43 26.09
C ALA A 707 21.87 -0.04 27.54
N GLY A 708 20.59 0.16 27.84
CA GLY A 708 20.10 0.61 29.15
C GLY A 708 20.20 2.13 29.36
N GLY A 709 20.35 2.91 28.28
CA GLY A 709 20.37 4.37 28.33
C GLY A 709 18.99 4.95 28.61
N THR A 710 18.91 5.83 29.60
CA THR A 710 17.70 6.59 29.93
C THR A 710 17.73 7.93 29.20
N MET A 711 16.71 8.23 28.37
CA MET A 711 16.63 9.52 27.67
C MET A 711 16.52 10.67 28.69
N HIS A 712 17.33 11.70 28.50
CA HIS A 712 17.33 12.87 29.36
C HIS A 712 16.05 13.71 29.17
N ILE A 713 15.54 14.34 30.24
CA ILE A 713 14.33 15.20 30.25
C ILE A 713 14.37 16.32 29.20
N LYS A 714 15.58 16.67 28.76
CA LYS A 714 15.89 17.54 27.63
C LYS A 714 16.51 16.69 26.51
N PRO A 715 15.78 16.40 25.41
CA PRO A 715 16.25 15.48 24.35
C PRO A 715 17.56 15.92 23.69
N GLU A 716 17.87 17.23 23.64
CA GLU A 716 19.12 17.76 23.08
C GLU A 716 20.39 17.38 23.88
N LEU A 717 20.21 16.76 25.06
CA LEU A 717 21.27 16.20 25.90
C LEU A 717 21.40 14.67 25.77
N GLY A 718 20.55 14.01 24.98
CA GLY A 718 20.67 12.59 24.63
C GLY A 718 20.34 11.61 25.77
N TYR A 719 21.08 10.51 25.83
CA TYR A 719 20.85 9.39 26.75
C TYR A 719 21.90 9.36 27.85
N VAL A 720 21.47 9.14 29.08
CA VAL A 720 22.31 9.00 30.28
C VAL A 720 22.36 7.52 30.68
N PHE A 721 23.55 7.04 31.04
CA PHE A 721 23.80 5.65 31.40
C PHE A 721 24.20 5.56 32.87
N SER A 722 23.51 4.72 33.64
CA SER A 722 23.68 4.64 35.10
C SER A 722 24.93 3.86 35.53
N THR A 723 25.58 3.17 34.60
CA THR A 723 26.80 2.39 34.83
C THR A 723 27.76 2.48 33.64
N LYS A 724 29.05 2.29 33.89
CA LYS A 724 30.13 2.17 32.91
C LYS A 724 29.93 0.97 31.97
N GLU A 725 29.26 -0.08 32.44
CA GLU A 725 28.98 -1.29 31.65
C GLU A 725 27.88 -1.04 30.60
N GLN A 726 26.76 -0.44 31.00
CA GLN A 726 25.73 0.08 30.07
C GLN A 726 26.34 1.06 29.05
N PHE A 727 27.17 1.99 29.52
CA PHE A 727 27.84 2.97 28.67
C PHE A 727 28.80 2.33 27.66
N LYS A 728 29.52 1.26 28.05
CA LYS A 728 30.38 0.48 27.15
C LYS A 728 29.57 -0.29 26.12
N ASN A 729 28.47 -0.93 26.53
CA ASN A 729 27.53 -1.62 25.63
C ASN A 729 26.99 -0.66 24.55
N ALA A 730 26.65 0.59 24.91
CA ALA A 730 26.20 1.60 23.96
C ALA A 730 27.25 1.94 22.88
N LEU A 731 28.55 1.90 23.21
CA LEU A 731 29.63 2.10 22.24
C LEU A 731 29.83 0.86 21.36
N GLU A 732 29.68 -0.33 21.92
CA GLU A 732 29.77 -1.60 21.21
C GLU A 732 28.62 -1.77 20.20
N LEU A 733 27.38 -1.37 20.56
CA LEU A 733 26.23 -1.31 19.64
C LEU A 733 26.38 -0.26 18.51
N LEU A 734 27.15 0.82 18.72
CA LEU A 734 27.52 1.76 17.66
C LEU A 734 28.72 1.28 16.81
N GLY A 735 29.30 0.11 17.14
CA GLY A 735 30.49 -0.45 16.49
C GLY A 735 31.81 0.26 16.87
N VAL A 736 31.80 1.11 17.89
CA VAL A 736 32.92 2.00 18.23
C VAL A 736 33.86 1.33 19.23
N LYS A 737 34.96 0.77 18.71
CA LYS A 737 36.05 0.20 19.52
C LYS A 737 36.87 1.30 20.20
N LEU A 738 36.41 1.75 21.37
CA LEU A 738 37.07 2.75 22.20
C LEU A 738 37.36 2.19 23.60
N GLU A 739 38.63 2.22 24.01
CA GLU A 739 38.97 2.02 25.42
C GLU A 739 38.51 3.23 26.25
N LEU A 740 37.70 2.98 27.27
CA LEU A 740 37.22 4.02 28.18
C LEU A 740 38.34 4.46 29.13
N PRO A 741 38.58 5.78 29.32
CA PRO A 741 39.63 6.26 30.19
C PRO A 741 39.57 5.69 31.61
N ALA A 742 40.73 5.46 32.22
CA ALA A 742 40.85 4.76 33.51
C ALA A 742 40.04 5.41 34.65
N ARG A 743 39.84 6.73 34.61
CA ARG A 743 39.02 7.49 35.57
C ARG A 743 37.53 7.61 35.22
N THR A 744 37.05 6.91 34.19
CA THR A 744 35.61 6.71 33.91
C THR A 744 35.05 5.70 34.92
N SER A 745 33.97 6.08 35.60
CA SER A 745 33.43 5.38 36.77
C SER A 745 31.94 5.72 36.97
N ASP A 746 31.20 4.87 37.68
CA ASP A 746 29.74 4.97 37.85
C ASP A 746 29.29 6.16 38.72
N ASP A 747 30.24 6.78 39.44
CA ASP A 747 30.02 7.98 40.25
C ASP A 747 30.07 9.29 39.43
N ARG A 748 30.05 9.20 38.09
CA ARG A 748 30.02 10.31 37.12
C ARG A 748 28.77 10.20 36.24
N SER A 749 28.21 11.33 35.81
CA SER A 749 27.27 11.31 34.68
C SER A 749 27.99 10.87 33.40
N LEU A 750 27.50 9.79 32.80
CA LEU A 750 27.95 9.22 31.52
C LEU A 750 26.81 9.37 30.51
N LEU A 751 27.04 10.03 29.37
CA LEU A 751 25.98 10.30 28.40
C LEU A 751 26.46 10.30 26.93
N ILE A 752 25.56 9.94 26.02
CA ILE A 752 25.79 9.94 24.56
C ILE A 752 24.64 10.72 23.89
N ARG A 753 24.98 11.65 22.99
CA ARG A 753 24.02 12.52 22.29
C ARG A 753 24.44 12.82 20.86
N ARG A 754 23.48 13.06 19.95
CA ARG A 754 23.75 13.54 18.58
C ARG A 754 24.08 15.06 18.57
N ARG A 755 24.90 15.51 17.62
CA ARG A 755 25.09 16.95 17.30
C ARG A 755 23.91 17.47 16.48
N VAL A 756 23.56 18.73 16.71
CA VAL A 756 22.51 19.43 15.95
C VAL A 756 22.99 19.86 14.55
N GLU A 757 24.30 19.97 14.36
CA GLU A 757 24.91 20.56 13.15
C GLU A 757 25.19 19.52 12.04
N ASP A 758 25.58 18.30 12.42
CA ASP A 758 26.05 17.23 11.52
C ASP A 758 25.58 15.82 11.96
N GLY A 759 24.62 15.72 12.90
CA GLY A 759 24.06 14.46 13.41
C GLY A 759 25.01 13.61 14.28
N LYS A 760 26.33 13.85 14.23
CA LYS A 760 27.33 12.91 14.78
C LYS A 760 27.19 12.68 16.29
N PRO A 761 27.30 11.42 16.77
CA PRO A 761 27.30 11.13 18.19
C PRO A 761 28.53 11.70 18.93
N ILE A 762 28.29 12.22 20.13
CA ILE A 762 29.31 12.66 21.08
C ILE A 762 29.15 11.88 22.38
N ILE A 763 30.24 11.24 22.81
CA ILE A 763 30.44 10.75 24.17
C ILE A 763 30.73 11.95 25.08
N CYS A 764 29.98 12.13 26.16
CA CYS A 764 30.32 13.07 27.23
C CYS A 764 30.45 12.34 28.58
N ILE A 765 31.46 12.71 29.36
CA ILE A 765 31.73 12.19 30.71
C ILE A 765 31.86 13.38 31.67
N GLU A 766 31.21 13.32 32.83
CA GLU A 766 31.30 14.37 33.83
C GLU A 766 32.74 14.62 34.29
N LYS A 767 33.13 15.89 34.40
CA LYS A 767 34.44 16.31 34.92
C LYS A 767 34.37 16.56 36.43
N LYS A 768 35.35 16.05 37.16
CA LYS A 768 35.56 16.31 38.59
C LYS A 768 36.76 17.24 38.81
N ARG A 769 36.89 17.81 40.01
CA ARG A 769 37.90 18.85 40.32
C ARG A 769 39.33 18.35 40.12
N ASP A 770 39.56 17.07 40.39
CA ASP A 770 40.90 16.46 40.44
C ASP A 770 41.32 15.79 39.12
N ASP A 771 40.56 15.99 38.04
CA ASP A 771 40.80 15.41 36.71
C ASP A 771 41.91 16.17 35.94
N LYS A 772 42.98 15.46 35.61
CA LYS A 772 44.10 15.92 34.78
C LYS A 772 43.84 15.55 33.31
N PRO A 773 44.35 16.33 32.32
CA PRO A 773 44.20 15.99 30.90
C PRO A 773 44.75 14.61 30.51
N MET A 774 45.82 14.15 31.17
CA MET A 774 46.39 12.80 30.97
C MET A 774 45.46 11.67 31.43
N ASP A 775 44.47 11.95 32.29
CA ASP A 775 43.55 10.92 32.77
C ASP A 775 42.44 10.58 31.75
N PHE A 776 42.29 11.41 30.70
CA PHE A 776 41.22 11.39 29.70
C PHE A 776 41.79 11.60 28.28
N GLU A 777 42.84 10.84 27.94
CA GLU A 777 43.52 10.97 26.66
C GLU A 777 42.57 10.77 25.45
N GLY A 778 42.70 11.64 24.45
CA GLY A 778 41.81 11.67 23.29
C GLY A 778 40.39 12.22 23.56
N PHE A 779 40.12 12.83 24.71
CA PHE A 779 38.90 13.61 25.00
C PHE A 779 39.23 15.10 25.14
N VAL A 780 38.31 15.97 24.72
CA VAL A 780 38.40 17.44 24.83
C VAL A 780 37.70 17.90 26.12
N LYS A 781 38.34 18.78 26.89
CA LYS A 781 37.75 19.37 28.11
C LYS A 781 36.86 20.56 27.76
N THR A 782 35.56 20.46 28.04
CA THR A 782 34.55 21.49 27.73
C THR A 782 33.92 22.08 29.02
N PRO A 783 33.09 23.13 28.93
CA PRO A 783 32.27 23.58 30.06
C PRO A 783 31.36 22.48 30.62
N GLN A 784 30.90 21.54 29.79
CA GLN A 784 29.92 20.50 30.13
C GLN A 784 30.55 19.16 30.56
N GLY A 785 31.85 18.90 30.30
CA GLY A 785 32.50 17.66 30.71
C GLY A 785 33.81 17.37 29.95
N TRP A 786 34.18 16.10 29.88
CA TRP A 786 35.12 15.56 28.89
C TRP A 786 34.31 15.04 27.70
N GLN A 787 34.63 15.42 26.47
CA GLN A 787 33.85 15.09 25.29
C GLN A 787 34.69 14.49 24.15
N LYS A 788 34.11 13.54 23.42
CA LYS A 788 34.72 12.93 22.23
C LYS A 788 33.65 12.67 21.17
N ILE A 789 33.83 13.23 19.98
CA ILE A 789 33.05 12.85 18.80
C ILE A 789 33.45 11.42 18.43
N ILE A 790 32.47 10.59 18.09
CA ILE A 790 32.69 9.24 17.57
C ILE A 790 32.00 9.10 16.22
N ASP A 791 32.63 8.37 15.32
CA ASP A 791 32.06 7.96 14.04
C ASP A 791 31.60 6.50 14.19
N PRO A 792 30.28 6.21 14.21
CA PRO A 792 29.78 4.84 14.22
C PRO A 792 30.21 4.08 12.97
N THR A 793 30.55 2.80 13.13
CA THR A 793 30.77 1.91 11.97
C THR A 793 29.48 1.19 11.56
N VAL A 794 28.47 1.21 12.43
CA VAL A 794 27.10 0.76 12.16
C VAL A 794 26.35 1.89 11.45
N LYS A 795 25.66 1.58 10.33
CA LYS A 795 24.73 2.52 9.69
C LYS A 795 23.52 2.76 10.59
N ILE A 796 22.94 3.95 10.51
CA ILE A 796 21.83 4.37 11.36
C ILE A 796 20.68 4.88 10.49
N GLU A 797 19.44 4.50 10.80
CA GLU A 797 18.23 5.10 10.23
C GLU A 797 18.04 6.49 10.89
N ASP A 798 18.43 7.55 10.17
CA ASP A 798 18.36 8.95 10.62
C ASP A 798 17.01 9.64 10.34
N ASN A 799 16.19 9.09 9.44
CA ASN A 799 14.87 9.61 9.03
C ASN A 799 13.73 8.67 9.44
N ASN A 800 12.52 9.18 9.66
CA ASN A 800 11.34 8.32 9.78
C ASN A 800 10.98 7.68 8.42
N TYR A 801 10.36 6.49 8.46
CA TYR A 801 9.76 5.84 7.28
C TYR A 801 8.87 6.76 6.44
N MET A 802 8.10 7.63 7.10
CA MET A 802 7.27 8.64 6.42
C MET A 802 8.10 9.69 5.68
N GLU A 803 9.26 10.10 6.22
CA GLU A 803 10.13 11.10 5.60
C GLU A 803 10.88 10.52 4.39
N GLU A 804 11.30 9.26 4.44
CA GLU A 804 11.82 8.56 3.24
C GLU A 804 10.76 8.46 2.14
N MET A 805 9.55 8.00 2.49
CA MET A 805 8.44 7.85 1.54
C MET A 805 7.97 9.20 0.95
N LEU A 806 7.93 10.27 1.75
CA LEU A 806 7.62 11.62 1.30
C LEU A 806 8.76 12.24 0.47
N SER A 807 10.03 11.88 0.75
CA SER A 807 11.15 12.27 -0.10
C SER A 807 11.10 11.59 -1.46
N GLU A 808 10.75 10.31 -1.51
CA GLU A 808 10.62 9.59 -2.79
C GLU A 808 9.37 10.03 -3.58
N MET A 809 8.28 10.40 -2.88
CA MET A 809 7.17 11.12 -3.50
C MET A 809 7.65 12.44 -4.13
N ASP A 810 8.39 13.28 -3.40
CA ASP A 810 8.87 14.57 -3.91
C ASP A 810 9.88 14.42 -5.06
N ASN A 811 10.60 13.29 -5.14
CA ASN A 811 11.45 12.92 -6.27
C ASN A 811 10.66 12.57 -7.56
N GLN A 812 9.37 12.21 -7.44
CA GLN A 812 8.55 11.74 -8.56
C GLN A 812 7.35 12.64 -8.91
N LEU A 813 6.76 13.35 -7.94
CA LEU A 813 5.59 14.23 -8.11
C LEU A 813 5.76 15.51 -7.26
N ARG A 814 5.49 16.67 -7.88
CA ARG A 814 5.54 17.98 -7.20
C ARG A 814 4.33 18.83 -7.57
N ALA A 815 3.73 19.46 -6.56
CA ALA A 815 2.74 20.52 -6.76
C ALA A 815 3.46 21.88 -6.87
N LEU A 816 3.19 22.65 -7.92
CA LEU A 816 3.80 23.96 -8.15
C LEU A 816 2.88 25.08 -7.66
N LYS A 817 3.47 26.04 -6.94
CA LYS A 817 2.86 27.34 -6.62
C LYS A 817 3.67 28.48 -7.25
N GLN A 818 2.98 29.58 -7.54
CA GLN A 818 3.55 30.84 -8.00
C GLN A 818 3.26 31.94 -6.99
N ARG A 819 4.19 32.89 -6.81
CA ARG A 819 4.08 33.94 -5.80
C ARG A 819 2.97 34.94 -6.13
N ASN A 820 2.08 35.20 -5.16
CA ASN A 820 1.17 36.33 -5.22
C ASN A 820 1.90 37.60 -4.74
N PHE A 821 2.00 38.64 -5.57
CA PHE A 821 2.60 39.92 -5.15
C PHE A 821 1.64 40.80 -4.34
N ASN A 822 0.34 40.51 -4.37
CA ASN A 822 -0.69 41.20 -3.59
C ASN A 822 -0.83 40.70 -2.14
N ASP A 823 -0.20 39.57 -1.78
CA ASP A 823 -0.26 38.99 -0.44
C ASP A 823 0.97 39.38 0.39
N ASN A 824 0.75 40.08 1.51
CA ASN A 824 1.81 40.42 2.49
C ASN A 824 2.37 39.20 3.26
N ALA A 825 1.91 37.98 2.96
CA ALA A 825 2.39 36.75 3.57
C ALA A 825 3.63 36.22 2.83
N SER A 826 4.77 36.10 3.53
CA SER A 826 6.06 35.64 2.98
C SER A 826 6.11 34.17 2.51
N ARG A 827 4.97 33.46 2.54
CA ARG A 827 4.77 32.12 1.99
C ARG A 827 3.49 32.00 1.13
N GLY A 828 2.86 33.13 0.79
CA GLY A 828 1.65 33.17 -0.03
C GLY A 828 1.92 32.91 -1.51
N GLY A 829 1.17 31.97 -2.11
CA GLY A 829 1.27 31.67 -3.53
C GLY A 829 0.09 30.84 -4.03
N SER A 830 -0.35 31.13 -5.25
CA SER A 830 -1.43 30.40 -5.92
C SER A 830 -0.90 29.09 -6.49
N PHE A 831 -1.67 28.01 -6.39
CA PHE A 831 -1.37 26.75 -7.05
C PHE A 831 -1.56 26.89 -8.57
N ILE A 832 -0.55 26.48 -9.35
CA ILE A 832 -0.54 26.66 -10.81
C ILE A 832 -0.54 25.35 -11.61
N GLY A 833 -0.08 24.24 -11.04
CA GLY A 833 -0.02 22.98 -11.78
C GLY A 833 0.75 21.87 -11.07
N TRP A 834 0.69 20.68 -11.67
CA TRP A 834 1.41 19.48 -11.21
C TRP A 834 2.52 19.14 -12.18
N VAL A 835 3.67 18.71 -11.68
CA VAL A 835 4.73 18.10 -12.50
C VAL A 835 5.12 16.75 -11.93
N PHE A 836 5.41 15.81 -12.83
CA PHE A 836 5.91 14.49 -12.48
C PHE A 836 7.18 14.16 -13.25
N LYS A 837 7.91 13.17 -12.78
CA LYS A 837 9.10 12.66 -13.44
C LYS A 837 8.72 11.51 -14.36
N ASP A 838 8.99 11.64 -15.65
CA ASP A 838 8.64 10.64 -16.66
C ASP A 838 9.66 9.48 -16.72
N ALA A 839 9.41 8.51 -17.61
CA ALA A 839 10.28 7.34 -17.79
C ALA A 839 11.69 7.66 -18.35
N THR A 840 11.94 8.88 -18.81
CA THR A 840 13.28 9.36 -19.19
C THR A 840 14.00 10.08 -18.04
N GLY A 841 13.30 10.34 -16.93
CA GLY A 841 13.77 11.15 -15.81
C GLY A 841 13.46 12.65 -15.92
N ALA A 842 12.68 13.08 -16.93
CA ALA A 842 12.37 14.47 -17.19
C ALA A 842 11.11 14.96 -16.45
N TRP A 843 11.08 16.25 -16.06
CA TRP A 843 9.96 16.85 -15.33
C TRP A 843 8.88 17.41 -16.27
N VAL A 844 7.82 16.61 -16.47
CA VAL A 844 6.70 16.88 -17.38
C VAL A 844 5.47 17.39 -16.61
N GLU A 845 4.71 18.31 -17.20
CA GLU A 845 3.48 18.86 -16.61
C GLU A 845 2.27 17.94 -16.79
N ILE A 846 1.46 17.80 -15.74
CA ILE A 846 0.21 17.04 -15.76
C ILE A 846 -1.00 18.00 -15.76
N PRO A 847 -1.87 17.94 -16.78
CA PRO A 847 -3.14 18.64 -16.75
C PRO A 847 -4.13 17.93 -15.81
N GLY A 848 -4.40 18.54 -14.65
CA GLY A 848 -5.47 18.14 -13.73
C GLY A 848 -5.15 17.00 -12.75
N GLY A 849 -5.87 16.99 -11.61
CA GLY A 849 -5.61 16.07 -10.49
C GLY A 849 -6.00 14.60 -10.73
N GLU A 850 -6.88 14.31 -11.69
CA GLU A 850 -7.21 12.92 -12.05
C GLU A 850 -6.02 12.23 -12.71
N ASN A 851 -5.33 12.91 -13.63
CA ASN A 851 -4.14 12.36 -14.29
C ASN A 851 -2.98 12.15 -13.30
N VAL A 852 -2.82 13.03 -12.31
CA VAL A 852 -1.89 12.82 -11.17
C VAL A 852 -2.23 11.54 -10.41
N SER A 853 -3.52 11.29 -10.20
CA SER A 853 -4.01 10.08 -9.52
C SER A 853 -3.67 8.82 -10.31
N ASN A 854 -3.74 8.87 -11.63
CA ASN A 854 -3.37 7.75 -12.50
C ASN A 854 -1.84 7.51 -12.56
N VAL A 855 -1.02 8.57 -12.53
CA VAL A 855 0.44 8.45 -12.42
C VAL A 855 0.85 7.86 -11.07
N LEU A 856 0.27 8.32 -9.96
CA LEU A 856 0.53 7.75 -8.62
C LEU A 856 0.13 6.26 -8.53
N LYS A 857 -1.02 5.86 -9.08
CA LYS A 857 -1.40 4.44 -9.19
C LYS A 857 -0.35 3.63 -9.94
N ARG A 858 0.14 4.12 -11.08
CA ARG A 858 1.18 3.46 -11.89
C ARG A 858 2.52 3.32 -11.14
N ALA A 859 2.85 4.28 -10.26
CA ALA A 859 4.01 4.20 -9.38
C ALA A 859 3.79 3.31 -8.13
N GLY A 860 2.63 2.65 -8.01
CA GLY A 860 2.30 1.70 -6.94
C GLY A 860 1.61 2.31 -5.71
N PHE A 861 1.37 3.62 -5.68
CA PHE A 861 0.80 4.29 -4.51
C PHE A 861 -0.72 4.10 -4.40
N ALA A 862 -1.19 3.69 -3.23
CA ALA A 862 -2.62 3.44 -2.97
C ALA A 862 -3.41 4.67 -2.47
N GLU A 863 -2.85 5.46 -1.55
CA GLU A 863 -3.55 6.59 -0.91
C GLU A 863 -3.37 7.92 -1.66
N LEU A 864 -3.90 7.94 -2.88
CA LEU A 864 -3.74 9.03 -3.85
C LEU A 864 -4.11 10.42 -3.29
N ASP A 865 -5.17 10.51 -2.50
CA ASP A 865 -5.67 11.78 -1.96
C ASP A 865 -4.83 12.31 -0.79
N PHE A 866 -4.26 11.43 0.04
CA PHE A 866 -3.26 11.83 1.03
C PHE A 866 -2.00 12.35 0.34
N MET A 867 -1.48 11.63 -0.66
CA MET A 867 -0.26 12.00 -1.40
C MET A 867 -0.43 13.35 -2.14
N LYS A 868 -1.58 13.58 -2.78
CA LYS A 868 -1.93 14.90 -3.36
C LYS A 868 -2.08 15.98 -2.29
N GLY A 869 -2.66 15.64 -1.12
CA GLY A 869 -2.81 16.54 0.02
C GLY A 869 -1.47 17.03 0.57
N ASP A 870 -0.53 16.10 0.83
CA ASP A 870 0.82 16.46 1.27
C ASP A 870 1.56 17.26 0.20
N ALA A 871 1.58 16.81 -1.06
CA ALA A 871 2.28 17.53 -2.12
C ALA A 871 1.76 18.99 -2.30
N LEU A 872 0.48 19.26 -2.02
CA LEU A 872 -0.08 20.62 -1.99
C LEU A 872 0.32 21.42 -0.75
N TYR A 873 0.50 20.78 0.40
CA TYR A 873 1.04 21.38 1.63
C TYR A 873 2.54 21.72 1.45
N ASN A 874 3.31 20.73 0.96
CA ASN A 874 4.73 20.72 0.65
C ASN A 874 5.08 21.21 -0.77
N SER A 875 4.24 22.07 -1.34
CA SER A 875 4.41 22.60 -2.70
C SER A 875 5.75 23.31 -2.93
N TRP A 876 6.28 23.18 -4.15
CA TRP A 876 7.43 23.96 -4.61
C TRP A 876 7.00 25.33 -5.13
N LEU A 877 7.75 26.37 -4.77
CA LEU A 877 7.59 27.72 -5.31
C LEU A 877 8.41 27.85 -6.61
N LEU A 878 7.73 28.05 -7.74
CA LEU A 878 8.38 28.38 -9.00
C LEU A 878 9.01 29.79 -8.88
N VAL A 879 10.30 29.91 -9.17
CA VAL A 879 11.04 31.18 -9.15
C VAL A 879 11.83 31.37 -10.45
N ASN A 880 12.11 32.64 -10.77
CA ASN A 880 13.06 33.04 -11.79
C ASN A 880 14.21 33.77 -11.10
N GLU A 881 15.29 33.04 -10.83
CA GLU A 881 16.54 33.52 -10.25
C GLU A 881 17.69 33.21 -11.22
N PRO A 882 17.88 34.02 -12.29
CA PRO A 882 18.88 33.76 -13.33
C PRO A 882 20.26 33.50 -12.75
N PHE A 883 20.96 32.52 -13.34
CA PHE A 883 22.32 32.11 -12.98
C PHE A 883 22.48 31.58 -11.54
N LYS A 884 21.37 31.26 -10.84
CA LYS A 884 21.36 30.45 -9.61
C LYS A 884 21.10 28.97 -9.94
N PRO A 885 21.52 28.01 -9.09
CA PRO A 885 21.21 26.58 -9.26
C PRO A 885 19.71 26.31 -9.46
N GLU A 886 19.37 25.16 -10.04
CA GLU A 886 17.98 24.74 -10.26
C GLU A 886 17.16 24.69 -8.95
N PHE A 887 17.82 24.38 -7.83
CA PHE A 887 17.21 24.34 -6.50
C PHE A 887 17.94 25.29 -5.54
N PRO A 888 17.57 26.58 -5.46
CA PRO A 888 18.21 27.57 -4.56
C PRO A 888 17.96 27.35 -3.06
N GLY A 889 17.27 26.26 -2.67
CA GLY A 889 16.85 25.97 -1.30
C GLY A 889 15.47 26.52 -0.93
N GLY A 890 14.97 26.17 0.25
CA GLY A 890 13.69 26.69 0.79
C GLY A 890 12.44 26.31 -0.03
N ARG A 891 12.43 25.13 -0.66
CA ARG A 891 11.43 24.66 -1.65
C ARG A 891 11.21 25.62 -2.83
N LYS A 892 12.21 26.45 -3.18
CA LYS A 892 12.25 27.15 -4.47
C LYS A 892 12.72 26.21 -5.57
N TRP A 893 12.05 26.24 -6.71
CA TRP A 893 12.50 25.60 -7.95
C TRP A 893 12.70 26.68 -9.00
N ASN A 894 13.95 26.84 -9.42
CA ASN A 894 14.41 27.75 -10.46
C ASN A 894 14.20 27.13 -11.87
N ARG A 895 13.06 26.45 -12.05
CA ARG A 895 12.73 25.67 -13.25
C ARG A 895 12.69 26.61 -14.45
N ASP A 896 13.42 26.25 -15.49
CA ASP A 896 13.51 27.00 -16.74
C ASP A 896 14.07 28.43 -16.66
N ALA A 897 14.75 28.80 -15.56
CA ALA A 897 15.50 30.05 -15.49
C ALA A 897 16.78 30.03 -16.36
N PRO A 898 17.24 31.18 -16.88
CA PRO A 898 18.51 31.31 -17.59
C PRO A 898 19.72 30.81 -16.79
N GLN A 899 20.61 30.08 -17.45
CA GLN A 899 21.90 29.64 -16.93
C GLN A 899 23.02 30.09 -17.88
N LEU A 900 24.25 30.19 -17.37
CA LEU A 900 25.42 30.38 -18.23
C LEU A 900 25.62 29.14 -19.10
N ARG A 901 25.92 29.32 -20.39
CA ARG A 901 26.14 28.20 -21.32
C ARG A 901 27.50 27.54 -21.10
N TYR A 902 28.50 28.33 -20.73
CA TYR A 902 29.86 27.88 -20.46
C TYR A 902 30.22 28.21 -19.01
N ALA A 903 31.06 27.39 -18.38
CA ALA A 903 31.71 27.77 -17.14
C ALA A 903 32.79 28.83 -17.43
N PRO A 904 33.02 29.81 -16.53
CA PRO A 904 34.14 30.73 -16.67
C PRO A 904 35.47 29.98 -16.62
N ALA A 905 36.46 30.47 -17.38
CA ALA A 905 37.80 29.92 -17.41
C ALA A 905 38.44 29.89 -16.01
N LYS A 906 39.18 28.81 -15.71
CA LYS A 906 39.95 28.69 -14.46
C LYS A 906 41.39 29.13 -14.72
N LEU A 907 41.68 30.39 -14.44
CA LEU A 907 42.98 31.00 -14.68
C LEU A 907 43.90 30.88 -13.46
N GLY A 908 45.19 30.69 -13.70
CA GLY A 908 46.24 30.87 -12.71
C GLY A 908 46.43 32.36 -12.34
N ILE A 909 47.17 32.61 -11.25
CA ILE A 909 47.43 33.96 -10.72
C ILE A 909 48.07 34.89 -11.76
N ASP A 910 48.92 34.34 -12.62
CA ASP A 910 49.65 35.08 -13.67
C ASP A 910 49.00 34.95 -15.08
N GLU A 911 47.81 34.34 -15.20
CA GLU A 911 47.15 34.12 -16.49
C GLU A 911 46.07 35.17 -16.77
N SER A 912 46.24 35.92 -17.86
CA SER A 912 45.20 36.86 -18.34
C SER A 912 44.12 36.15 -19.17
N PRO A 913 42.84 36.57 -19.08
CA PRO A 913 41.78 36.09 -19.95
C PRO A 913 42.06 36.47 -21.41
N ARG A 914 41.65 35.61 -22.35
CA ARG A 914 41.85 35.79 -23.79
C ARG A 914 40.49 35.89 -24.47
N HIS A 915 40.09 37.12 -24.82
CA HIS A 915 38.81 37.40 -25.47
C HIS A 915 38.94 38.56 -26.49
N GLU A 916 39.98 38.49 -27.33
CA GLU A 916 40.31 39.53 -28.30
C GLU A 916 39.17 39.85 -29.29
N TRP A 917 38.39 38.85 -29.69
CA TRP A 917 37.26 39.05 -30.62
C TRP A 917 36.08 39.73 -29.93
N TRP A 918 35.82 39.41 -28.66
CA TRP A 918 34.87 40.15 -27.83
C TRP A 918 35.32 41.60 -27.59
N ASP A 919 36.60 41.84 -27.28
CA ASP A 919 37.15 43.18 -27.10
C ASP A 919 37.03 44.01 -28.39
N LYS A 920 37.50 43.49 -29.53
CA LYS A 920 37.39 44.17 -30.84
C LYS A 920 35.94 44.51 -31.18
N TYR A 921 35.01 43.59 -30.92
CA TYR A 921 33.59 43.77 -31.23
C TYR A 921 32.90 44.81 -30.33
N LEU A 922 33.08 44.73 -29.02
CA LEU A 922 32.45 45.66 -28.09
C LEU A 922 33.07 47.06 -28.19
N ASN A 923 34.37 47.17 -28.47
CA ASN A 923 35.01 48.45 -28.75
C ASN A 923 34.45 49.08 -30.04
N HIS A 924 34.22 48.30 -31.11
CA HIS A 924 33.56 48.79 -32.34
C HIS A 924 32.12 49.24 -32.08
N LEU A 925 31.32 48.47 -31.36
CA LEU A 925 29.94 48.88 -31.02
C LEU A 925 29.89 50.12 -30.14
N GLY A 926 30.81 50.24 -29.19
CA GLY A 926 30.80 51.26 -28.15
C GLY A 926 31.46 52.58 -28.52
N SER A 927 32.17 52.69 -29.65
CA SER A 927 33.14 53.77 -29.91
C SER A 927 32.57 55.20 -29.83
N ASP A 928 31.28 55.41 -30.11
CA ASP A 928 30.60 56.71 -29.91
C ASP A 928 30.69 57.20 -28.46
N LEU A 929 30.74 56.29 -27.48
CA LEU A 929 30.84 56.62 -26.05
C LEU A 929 32.26 57.05 -25.61
N ASP A 930 33.29 56.83 -26.42
CA ASP A 930 34.70 56.99 -26.01
C ASP A 930 35.05 58.43 -25.60
N GLU A 931 34.57 59.44 -26.33
CA GLU A 931 34.85 60.84 -25.98
C GLU A 931 34.07 61.30 -24.74
N TYR A 932 32.82 60.85 -24.58
CA TYR A 932 32.01 61.17 -23.40
C TYR A 932 32.61 60.57 -22.12
N ILE A 933 33.11 59.33 -22.18
CA ILE A 933 33.71 58.63 -21.04
C ILE A 933 34.91 59.40 -20.46
N LYS A 934 35.73 60.04 -21.30
CA LYS A 934 36.86 60.90 -20.86
C LYS A 934 36.44 62.13 -20.05
N THR A 935 35.15 62.46 -20.00
CA THR A 935 34.58 63.63 -19.31
C THR A 935 33.78 63.28 -18.05
N LEU A 936 33.74 62.00 -17.67
CA LEU A 936 32.83 61.49 -16.64
C LEU A 936 33.61 60.92 -15.45
N ASP A 937 33.85 61.74 -14.42
CA ASP A 937 34.60 61.40 -13.19
C ASP A 937 34.23 60.06 -12.52
N TRP A 938 33.04 59.51 -12.79
CA TRP A 938 32.58 58.24 -12.24
C TRP A 938 33.11 57.00 -12.98
N THR A 939 33.68 57.11 -14.18
CA THR A 939 34.10 55.93 -14.96
C THR A 939 35.37 55.29 -14.41
N ASP A 940 36.27 56.08 -13.82
CA ASP A 940 37.47 55.60 -13.12
C ASP A 940 37.11 54.69 -11.94
N ASP A 941 36.12 55.08 -11.11
CA ASP A 941 35.55 54.27 -10.02
C ASP A 941 35.05 52.88 -10.48
N TRP A 942 34.75 52.73 -11.78
CA TRP A 942 34.20 51.52 -12.40
C TRP A 942 35.19 50.80 -13.35
N ASN A 943 36.44 51.28 -13.44
CA ASN A 943 37.46 50.84 -14.39
C ASN A 943 37.07 50.96 -15.89
N ILE A 944 36.09 51.79 -16.24
CA ILE A 944 35.61 51.99 -17.62
C ILE A 944 36.50 53.00 -18.33
N ARG A 945 37.18 52.61 -19.42
CA ARG A 945 38.12 53.47 -20.18
C ARG A 945 37.67 53.82 -21.59
N ASN A 946 36.66 53.13 -22.11
CA ASN A 946 36.10 53.25 -23.46
C ASN A 946 34.68 52.66 -23.47
N GLY A 947 33.93 52.88 -24.55
CA GLY A 947 32.57 52.39 -24.71
C GLY A 947 32.46 50.87 -24.74
N GLY A 948 33.49 50.17 -25.21
CA GLY A 948 33.56 48.71 -25.12
C GLY A 948 33.59 48.23 -23.67
N ASP A 949 34.35 48.88 -22.79
CA ASP A 949 34.37 48.60 -21.36
C ASP A 949 33.03 48.95 -20.70
N TYR A 950 32.35 50.04 -21.11
CA TYR A 950 30.99 50.33 -20.65
C TYR A 950 29.99 49.22 -21.04
N LEU A 951 30.08 48.68 -22.26
CA LEU A 951 29.27 47.54 -22.69
C LEU A 951 29.63 46.24 -21.94
N LYS A 952 30.91 45.98 -21.67
CA LYS A 952 31.37 44.87 -20.81
C LYS A 952 30.77 44.99 -19.40
N VAL A 953 30.82 46.17 -18.79
CA VAL A 953 30.24 46.41 -17.46
C VAL A 953 28.70 46.29 -17.48
N TRP A 954 28.03 46.73 -18.53
CA TRP A 954 26.58 46.53 -18.70
C TRP A 954 26.22 45.04 -18.71
N LEU A 955 26.95 44.23 -19.50
CA LEU A 955 26.78 42.76 -19.55
C LEU A 955 27.15 42.08 -18.21
N ALA A 956 28.21 42.54 -17.55
CA ALA A 956 28.63 42.04 -16.24
C ALA A 956 27.56 42.31 -15.17
N CYS A 957 26.98 43.52 -15.16
CA CYS A 957 25.86 43.84 -14.27
C CYS A 957 24.62 42.99 -14.57
N MET A 958 24.25 42.82 -15.85
CA MET A 958 23.11 42.01 -16.28
C MET A 958 23.22 40.55 -15.80
N ILE A 959 24.42 39.96 -15.81
CA ILE A 959 24.66 38.59 -15.37
C ILE A 959 24.75 38.47 -13.83
N ARG A 960 25.42 39.43 -13.16
CA ARG A 960 25.68 39.35 -11.70
C ARG A 960 24.53 39.86 -10.84
N TYR A 961 23.80 40.84 -11.34
CA TYR A 961 22.71 41.54 -10.64
C TYR A 961 21.43 41.58 -11.50
N PRO A 962 20.89 40.43 -11.98
CA PRO A 962 19.79 40.37 -12.96
C PRO A 962 18.44 40.95 -12.46
N PHE A 963 18.38 41.45 -11.23
CA PHE A 963 17.24 42.15 -10.65
C PHE A 963 17.44 43.67 -10.58
N ASP A 964 18.68 44.14 -10.52
CA ASP A 964 19.01 45.57 -10.52
C ASP A 964 18.83 46.12 -11.95
N LYS A 965 18.26 47.32 -12.09
CA LYS A 965 17.93 47.84 -13.42
C LYS A 965 19.10 48.53 -14.10
N LEU A 966 19.16 48.44 -15.43
CA LEU A 966 20.24 48.96 -16.25
C LEU A 966 19.75 50.05 -17.23
N PRO A 967 20.67 50.87 -17.75
CA PRO A 967 20.40 51.74 -18.89
C PRO A 967 19.77 50.95 -20.05
N TYR A 968 18.69 51.48 -20.62
CA TYR A 968 18.19 51.04 -21.93
C TYR A 968 19.21 51.46 -22.98
N LEU A 969 19.79 50.49 -23.68
CA LEU A 969 20.72 50.76 -24.77
C LEU A 969 19.94 50.93 -26.07
N PHE A 970 20.16 52.05 -26.76
CA PHE A 970 19.65 52.27 -28.11
C PHE A 970 20.83 52.39 -29.07
N MET A 971 21.00 51.40 -29.95
CA MET A 971 22.08 51.33 -30.94
C MET A 971 21.51 51.62 -32.33
N TRP A 972 21.96 52.71 -32.94
CA TRP A 972 21.50 53.14 -34.27
C TRP A 972 22.65 53.33 -35.25
N GLY A 973 22.36 53.38 -36.54
CA GLY A 973 23.36 53.48 -37.62
C GLY A 973 22.92 52.68 -38.83
N SER A 974 23.73 52.66 -39.89
CA SER A 974 23.37 51.97 -41.15
C SER A 974 23.13 50.46 -40.98
N GLN A 975 22.67 49.81 -42.04
CA GLN A 975 22.79 48.35 -42.12
C GLN A 975 24.28 47.93 -42.14
N GLU A 976 24.54 46.65 -41.89
CA GLU A 976 25.87 46.02 -41.88
C GLU A 976 26.88 46.56 -40.84
N THR A 977 26.43 47.37 -39.86
CA THR A 977 27.26 47.90 -38.75
C THR A 977 27.58 46.89 -37.63
N GLY A 978 27.01 45.68 -37.68
CA GLY A 978 27.18 44.66 -36.65
C GLY A 978 26.24 44.77 -35.43
N LYS A 979 25.29 45.73 -35.41
CA LYS A 979 24.38 45.96 -34.28
C LYS A 979 23.51 44.74 -33.89
N SER A 980 22.89 44.05 -34.85
CA SER A 980 22.06 42.85 -34.58
C SER A 980 22.85 41.65 -34.07
N MET A 981 24.18 41.64 -34.21
CA MET A 981 25.03 40.62 -33.59
C MET A 981 25.12 40.79 -32.05
N PHE A 982 24.61 41.88 -31.46
CA PHE A 982 24.75 42.13 -30.02
C PHE A 982 23.89 41.16 -29.20
N TYR A 983 22.61 41.00 -29.53
CA TYR A 983 21.77 40.04 -28.82
C TYR A 983 22.16 38.60 -29.16
N GLU A 984 22.60 38.33 -30.39
CA GLU A 984 23.07 37.00 -30.81
C GLU A 984 24.35 36.56 -30.07
N SER A 985 25.33 37.46 -29.89
CA SER A 985 26.54 37.15 -29.12
C SER A 985 26.21 36.92 -27.65
N VAL A 986 25.37 37.75 -27.04
CA VAL A 986 24.85 37.52 -25.68
C VAL A 986 24.09 36.19 -25.57
N GLN A 987 23.37 35.79 -26.63
CA GLN A 987 22.68 34.51 -26.68
C GLN A 987 23.64 33.32 -26.66
N LEU A 988 24.90 33.45 -27.11
CA LEU A 988 25.93 32.41 -26.91
C LEU A 988 26.23 32.20 -25.41
N LEU A 989 26.28 33.28 -24.62
CA LEU A 989 26.74 33.21 -23.22
C LEU A 989 25.76 32.49 -22.28
N MET A 990 24.50 32.30 -22.69
CA MET A 990 23.45 31.70 -21.85
C MET A 990 22.64 30.60 -22.55
N THR A 991 21.98 29.77 -21.77
CA THR A 991 21.15 28.65 -22.26
C THR A 991 19.81 29.12 -22.84
N LYS A 992 19.26 30.20 -22.29
CA LYS A 992 18.04 30.91 -22.69
C LYS A 992 17.97 32.26 -21.97
N GLY A 993 16.95 33.07 -22.24
CA GLY A 993 16.75 34.38 -21.60
C GLY A 993 17.06 35.60 -22.47
N VAL A 994 17.48 35.39 -23.73
CA VAL A 994 17.49 36.43 -24.77
C VAL A 994 16.21 36.30 -25.61
N VAL A 995 15.40 37.36 -25.71
CA VAL A 995 14.05 37.30 -26.30
C VAL A 995 13.70 38.60 -27.05
N SER A 996 13.05 38.49 -28.21
CA SER A 996 12.45 39.63 -28.93
C SER A 996 11.21 40.15 -28.17
N ALA A 997 11.21 41.45 -27.85
CA ALA A 997 10.11 42.14 -27.19
C ALA A 997 9.14 42.82 -28.18
N ASP A 998 9.42 42.74 -29.49
CA ASP A 998 8.68 43.42 -30.56
C ASP A 998 7.18 43.09 -30.54
N LYS A 999 6.84 41.80 -30.33
CA LYS A 999 5.46 41.33 -30.20
C LYS A 999 4.83 41.73 -28.88
N ALA A 1000 5.50 41.50 -27.75
CA ALA A 1000 5.07 41.96 -26.43
C ALA A 1000 4.73 43.46 -26.38
N LEU A 1001 5.50 44.29 -27.08
CA LEU A 1001 5.30 45.74 -27.17
C LEU A 1001 4.11 46.11 -28.07
N THR A 1002 4.00 45.51 -29.26
CA THR A 1002 2.99 45.86 -30.29
C THR A 1002 1.64 45.12 -30.14
N SER A 1003 1.55 44.12 -29.27
CA SER A 1003 0.33 43.32 -29.04
C SER A 1003 -0.85 44.16 -28.55
N GLU A 1004 -1.90 44.27 -29.38
CA GLU A 1004 -3.19 44.89 -29.02
C GLU A 1004 -3.84 44.20 -27.81
N GLY A 1005 -3.77 42.87 -27.75
CA GLY A 1005 -4.25 42.07 -26.62
C GLY A 1005 -3.36 42.13 -25.38
N GLY A 1006 -2.23 42.86 -25.42
CA GLY A 1006 -1.28 42.96 -24.31
C GLY A 1006 -0.62 41.64 -23.92
N TYR A 1007 -0.59 40.65 -24.81
CA TYR A 1007 0.13 39.39 -24.58
C TYR A 1007 1.64 39.63 -24.61
N ASN A 1008 2.35 39.13 -23.60
CA ASN A 1008 3.80 39.29 -23.42
C ASN A 1008 4.44 38.07 -22.70
N GLY A 1009 3.85 36.88 -22.84
CA GLY A 1009 4.30 35.65 -22.18
C GLY A 1009 5.75 35.25 -22.50
N GLU A 1010 6.29 35.71 -23.63
CA GLU A 1010 7.69 35.55 -24.02
C GLU A 1010 8.68 36.28 -23.10
N LEU A 1011 8.24 37.32 -22.38
CA LEU A 1011 9.08 38.04 -21.40
C LEU A 1011 9.21 37.29 -20.05
N LEU A 1012 8.50 36.17 -19.87
CA LEU A 1012 8.70 35.29 -18.72
C LEU A 1012 10.11 34.66 -18.78
N ASN A 1013 10.84 34.71 -17.66
CA ASN A 1013 12.23 34.27 -17.55
C ASN A 1013 13.22 34.98 -18.51
N CYS A 1014 12.84 36.13 -19.07
CA CYS A 1014 13.71 36.94 -19.92
C CYS A 1014 14.72 37.76 -19.09
N VAL A 1015 15.97 37.81 -19.56
CA VAL A 1015 17.08 38.62 -19.00
C VAL A 1015 17.49 39.73 -19.97
N LEU A 1016 17.61 39.42 -21.27
CA LEU A 1016 17.84 40.40 -22.34
C LEU A 1016 16.62 40.44 -23.28
N ALA A 1017 15.84 41.52 -23.17
CA ALA A 1017 14.76 41.85 -24.07
C ALA A 1017 15.30 42.73 -25.21
N TYR A 1018 15.41 42.19 -26.42
CA TYR A 1018 15.85 42.95 -27.59
C TYR A 1018 14.66 43.42 -28.42
N ILE A 1019 14.84 44.52 -29.15
CA ILE A 1019 13.89 45.12 -30.08
C ILE A 1019 14.68 45.36 -31.36
N ASP A 1020 14.29 44.73 -32.47
CA ASP A 1020 14.95 44.90 -33.77
C ASP A 1020 13.86 45.09 -34.84
N GLU A 1021 14.17 45.89 -35.87
CA GLU A 1021 13.24 46.34 -36.92
C GLU A 1021 12.00 47.18 -36.47
N THR A 1022 11.55 47.10 -35.21
CA THR A 1022 10.38 47.85 -34.71
C THR A 1022 10.66 49.33 -34.45
N ASN A 1023 9.95 50.21 -35.17
CA ASN A 1023 9.89 51.64 -34.83
C ASN A 1023 8.93 51.88 -33.64
N VAL A 1024 9.49 51.89 -32.42
CA VAL A 1024 8.73 52.02 -31.17
C VAL A 1024 8.12 53.42 -30.98
N ALA A 1025 8.74 54.47 -31.56
CA ALA A 1025 8.17 55.82 -31.53
C ALA A 1025 6.86 55.91 -32.34
N ALA A 1026 6.83 55.32 -33.54
CA ALA A 1026 5.64 55.22 -34.38
C ALA A 1026 4.53 54.35 -33.75
N ALA A 1027 4.88 53.37 -32.92
CA ALA A 1027 3.93 52.50 -32.21
C ALA A 1027 3.12 53.22 -31.09
N GLY A 1028 3.49 54.46 -30.74
CA GLY A 1028 2.65 55.37 -29.96
C GLY A 1028 2.86 55.37 -28.45
N ARG A 1029 2.19 56.34 -27.78
CA ARG A 1029 2.44 56.70 -26.37
C ARG A 1029 2.20 55.57 -25.36
N GLU A 1030 1.33 54.61 -25.67
CA GLU A 1030 1.10 53.47 -24.77
C GLU A 1030 2.30 52.53 -24.76
N VAL A 1031 2.87 52.22 -25.93
CA VAL A 1031 4.04 51.32 -26.04
C VAL A 1031 5.26 51.91 -25.32
N TYR A 1032 5.51 53.21 -25.48
CA TYR A 1032 6.51 53.93 -24.70
C TYR A 1032 6.24 53.87 -23.18
N SER A 1033 4.96 53.89 -22.77
CA SER A 1033 4.57 53.78 -21.36
C SER A 1033 4.78 52.37 -20.80
N ARG A 1034 4.48 51.31 -21.60
CA ARG A 1034 4.80 49.90 -21.29
C ARG A 1034 6.31 49.74 -21.11
N LEU A 1035 7.11 50.17 -22.10
CA LEU A 1035 8.57 50.12 -22.05
C LEU A 1035 9.12 50.87 -20.83
N LYS A 1036 8.62 52.08 -20.53
CA LYS A 1036 9.01 52.86 -19.33
C LYS A 1036 8.78 52.10 -18.02
N ALA A 1037 7.65 51.41 -17.89
CA ALA A 1037 7.39 50.55 -16.74
C ALA A 1037 8.38 49.37 -16.72
N TRP A 1038 8.57 48.67 -17.85
CA TRP A 1038 9.42 47.47 -17.90
C TRP A 1038 10.93 47.74 -17.73
N THR A 1039 11.45 48.92 -18.12
CA THR A 1039 12.85 49.29 -17.83
C THR A 1039 13.13 49.51 -16.34
N THR A 1040 12.12 49.90 -15.53
CA THR A 1040 12.37 50.41 -14.15
C THR A 1040 11.53 49.78 -13.04
N GLY A 1041 10.48 49.01 -13.36
CA GLY A 1041 9.67 48.30 -12.37
C GLY A 1041 10.35 47.04 -11.85
N LEU A 1042 10.19 46.76 -10.56
CA LEU A 1042 10.70 45.54 -9.92
C LEU A 1042 9.85 44.29 -10.25
N THR A 1043 8.57 44.49 -10.59
CA THR A 1043 7.68 43.47 -11.14
C THR A 1043 7.28 43.81 -12.57
N ILE A 1044 6.83 42.79 -13.31
CA ILE A 1044 6.23 42.90 -14.63
C ILE A 1044 4.95 42.05 -14.65
N THR A 1045 3.85 42.63 -15.14
CA THR A 1045 2.63 41.88 -15.40
C THR A 1045 2.83 41.04 -16.65
N ILE A 1046 2.67 39.73 -16.52
CA ILE A 1046 2.78 38.75 -17.60
C ILE A 1046 1.37 38.26 -17.95
N HIS A 1047 1.06 38.29 -19.24
CA HIS A 1047 -0.18 37.83 -19.85
C HIS A 1047 0.16 36.74 -20.88
N PRO A 1048 0.25 35.46 -20.46
CA PRO A 1048 0.48 34.35 -21.37
C PRO A 1048 -0.82 33.96 -22.07
N LYS A 1049 -0.74 33.58 -23.34
CA LYS A 1049 -1.92 33.20 -24.13
C LYS A 1049 -2.55 31.90 -23.56
N TYR A 1050 -3.85 31.92 -23.32
CA TYR A 1050 -4.63 30.83 -22.71
C TYR A 1050 -4.27 30.48 -21.25
N GLN A 1051 -3.57 31.37 -20.53
CA GLN A 1051 -3.27 31.23 -19.10
C GLN A 1051 -3.81 32.43 -18.31
N GLN A 1052 -3.74 32.38 -16.98
CA GLN A 1052 -4.10 33.53 -16.14
C GLN A 1052 -3.02 34.61 -16.18
N VAL A 1053 -3.43 35.87 -16.06
CA VAL A 1053 -2.52 37.02 -15.91
C VAL A 1053 -1.95 37.04 -14.49
N PHE A 1054 -0.64 37.24 -14.35
CA PHE A 1054 0.04 37.30 -13.06
C PHE A 1054 1.14 38.36 -13.04
N GLU A 1055 1.64 38.73 -11.86
CA GLU A 1055 2.91 39.47 -11.74
C GLU A 1055 4.09 38.51 -11.54
N ALA A 1056 5.20 38.81 -12.19
CA ALA A 1056 6.49 38.16 -12.01
C ALA A 1056 7.54 39.17 -11.53
N VAL A 1057 8.63 38.67 -10.92
CA VAL A 1057 9.82 39.52 -10.72
C VAL A 1057 10.36 39.87 -12.10
N ASN A 1058 10.58 41.15 -12.35
CA ASN A 1058 11.11 41.63 -13.61
C ASN A 1058 12.63 41.44 -13.65
N THR A 1059 13.13 40.54 -14.50
CA THR A 1059 14.56 40.36 -14.80
C THR A 1059 14.97 40.94 -16.15
N CYS A 1060 14.06 41.60 -16.88
CA CYS A 1060 14.34 42.14 -18.21
C CYS A 1060 15.27 43.38 -18.15
N HIS A 1061 16.27 43.36 -19.02
CA HIS A 1061 17.10 44.50 -19.43
C HIS A 1061 16.87 44.70 -20.92
N PHE A 1062 16.74 45.94 -21.37
CA PHE A 1062 16.24 46.24 -22.72
C PHE A 1062 17.33 46.82 -23.62
N VAL A 1063 17.33 46.37 -24.88
CA VAL A 1063 18.18 46.90 -25.96
C VAL A 1063 17.30 47.10 -27.20
N GLN A 1064 17.44 48.25 -27.87
CA GLN A 1064 16.80 48.49 -29.17
C GLN A 1064 17.85 48.78 -30.23
N LEU A 1065 17.65 48.16 -31.39
CA LEU A 1065 18.49 48.26 -32.57
C LEU A 1065 17.68 48.94 -33.68
N ALA A 1066 18.27 49.93 -34.34
CA ALA A 1066 17.58 50.72 -35.35
C ALA A 1066 18.48 51.14 -36.52
N ASN A 1067 17.85 51.48 -37.65
CA ASN A 1067 18.54 52.15 -38.77
C ASN A 1067 18.47 53.69 -38.65
N GLU A 1068 17.44 54.19 -37.98
CA GLU A 1068 17.05 55.60 -37.90
C GLU A 1068 16.99 56.02 -36.42
N LEU A 1069 17.36 57.28 -36.11
CA LEU A 1069 17.40 57.81 -34.74
C LEU A 1069 15.97 58.04 -34.20
N GLU A 1070 15.07 58.38 -35.11
CA GLU A 1070 13.63 58.59 -34.95
C GLU A 1070 12.90 57.36 -34.38
N ALA A 1071 13.49 56.16 -34.46
CA ALA A 1071 12.94 54.95 -33.86
C ALA A 1071 12.96 54.95 -32.32
N LEU A 1072 13.73 55.85 -31.70
CA LEU A 1072 13.87 55.99 -30.25
C LEU A 1072 12.77 56.88 -29.64
N PRO A 1073 11.82 56.35 -28.85
CA PRO A 1073 10.87 57.16 -28.09
C PRO A 1073 11.55 57.74 -26.83
N VAL A 1074 12.14 58.94 -26.93
CA VAL A 1074 12.78 59.65 -25.81
C VAL A 1074 12.27 61.10 -25.72
N PHE A 1075 12.22 61.64 -24.50
CA PHE A 1075 11.69 62.98 -24.23
C PHE A 1075 12.49 63.65 -23.11
N ARG A 1076 12.42 64.99 -23.02
CA ARG A 1076 13.16 65.80 -22.03
C ARG A 1076 13.03 65.28 -20.60
N GLY A 1077 14.14 65.23 -19.90
CA GLY A 1077 14.21 64.75 -18.51
C GLY A 1077 14.25 63.23 -18.36
N ASP A 1078 14.37 62.45 -19.45
CA ASP A 1078 14.59 61.02 -19.32
C ASP A 1078 15.97 60.65 -18.76
N LYS A 1079 15.97 59.78 -17.75
CA LYS A 1079 17.17 59.23 -17.11
C LYS A 1079 17.18 57.68 -17.09
N ARG A 1080 16.80 57.06 -18.20
CA ARG A 1080 16.81 55.59 -18.42
C ARG A 1080 17.67 55.18 -19.60
N ILE A 1081 17.76 56.04 -20.62
CA ILE A 1081 18.32 55.69 -21.92
C ILE A 1081 19.76 56.17 -22.06
N THR A 1082 20.61 55.34 -22.66
CA THR A 1082 21.87 55.72 -23.32
C THR A 1082 21.76 55.34 -24.80
N ALA A 1083 21.81 56.34 -25.67
CA ALA A 1083 21.78 56.15 -27.12
C ALA A 1083 23.20 56.27 -27.68
N LEU A 1084 23.56 55.39 -28.60
CA LEU A 1084 24.88 55.38 -29.22
C LEU A 1084 24.79 55.06 -30.72
N GLN A 1085 25.60 55.75 -31.53
CA GLN A 1085 25.73 55.49 -32.96
C GLN A 1085 26.79 54.41 -33.21
N VAL A 1086 26.42 53.34 -33.91
CA VAL A 1086 27.35 52.28 -34.32
C VAL A 1086 27.89 52.61 -35.71
N PRO A 1087 29.21 52.77 -35.89
CA PRO A 1087 29.80 53.09 -37.18
C PRO A 1087 29.76 51.90 -38.16
N PRO A 1088 29.90 52.13 -39.47
CA PRO A 1088 30.12 51.07 -40.46
C PRO A 1088 31.36 50.23 -40.12
N VAL A 1089 31.29 48.91 -40.34
CA VAL A 1089 32.43 48.02 -40.15
C VAL A 1089 33.46 48.27 -41.25
N VAL A 1090 34.72 48.51 -40.86
CA VAL A 1090 35.83 48.78 -41.82
C VAL A 1090 36.25 47.51 -42.56
N ASP A 1091 36.51 46.43 -41.82
CA ASP A 1091 36.90 45.12 -42.34
C ASP A 1091 35.78 44.10 -42.02
N PRO A 1092 34.82 43.85 -42.94
CA PRO A 1092 33.70 42.95 -42.68
C PRO A 1092 34.12 41.47 -42.65
N ILE A 1093 33.64 40.74 -41.65
CA ILE A 1093 34.04 39.35 -41.37
C ILE A 1093 32.82 38.43 -41.48
N PRO A 1094 32.93 37.23 -42.12
CA PRO A 1094 31.83 36.29 -42.23
C PRO A 1094 31.24 35.91 -40.87
N LYS A 1095 29.91 36.00 -40.75
CA LYS A 1095 29.16 35.82 -39.50
C LYS A 1095 29.42 34.48 -38.81
N ASP A 1096 29.59 33.40 -39.57
CA ASP A 1096 29.85 32.06 -39.03
C ASP A 1096 31.27 31.91 -38.47
N VAL A 1097 32.25 32.56 -39.09
CA VAL A 1097 33.65 32.61 -38.63
C VAL A 1097 33.73 33.47 -37.36
N PHE A 1098 33.10 34.64 -37.38
CA PHE A 1098 33.07 35.55 -36.24
C PHE A 1098 32.39 34.93 -35.01
N MET A 1099 31.21 34.32 -35.17
CA MET A 1099 30.50 33.66 -34.06
C MET A 1099 31.27 32.46 -33.48
N ARG A 1100 32.04 31.74 -34.31
CA ARG A 1100 32.91 30.65 -33.84
C ARG A 1100 33.99 31.15 -32.90
N HIS A 1101 34.63 32.27 -33.22
CA HIS A 1101 35.63 32.88 -32.34
C HIS A 1101 35.02 33.45 -31.05
N LEU A 1102 33.82 34.03 -31.11
CA LEU A 1102 33.11 34.45 -29.88
C LEU A 1102 32.74 33.26 -28.98
N GLU A 1103 32.41 32.10 -29.55
CA GLU A 1103 32.16 30.85 -28.83
C GLU A 1103 33.45 30.25 -28.23
N GLU A 1104 34.56 30.23 -28.99
CA GLU A 1104 35.89 29.80 -28.51
C GLU A 1104 36.36 30.64 -27.31
N GLU A 1105 36.11 31.95 -27.32
CA GLU A 1105 36.51 32.88 -26.26
C GLU A 1105 35.53 32.99 -25.09
N ALA A 1106 34.29 32.49 -25.23
CA ALA A 1106 33.21 32.69 -24.26
C ALA A 1106 33.57 32.31 -22.80
N PRO A 1107 34.32 31.23 -22.50
CA PRO A 1107 34.76 30.92 -21.13
C PRO A 1107 35.67 31.99 -20.53
N HIS A 1108 36.59 32.57 -21.32
CA HIS A 1108 37.47 33.65 -20.88
C HIS A 1108 36.73 34.97 -20.75
N PHE A 1109 35.80 35.26 -21.67
CA PHE A 1109 34.96 36.46 -21.58
C PHE A 1109 34.06 36.43 -20.33
N LEU A 1110 33.43 35.29 -20.03
CA LEU A 1110 32.66 35.10 -18.80
C LEU A 1110 33.51 35.24 -17.53
N TYR A 1111 34.78 34.82 -17.54
CA TYR A 1111 35.70 35.10 -16.43
C TYR A 1111 35.86 36.61 -16.20
N THR A 1112 36.06 37.40 -17.26
CA THR A 1112 36.17 38.87 -17.15
C THR A 1112 34.88 39.52 -16.65
N LEU A 1113 33.71 39.13 -17.18
CA LEU A 1113 32.43 39.69 -16.70
C LEU A 1113 32.17 39.36 -15.22
N LEU A 1114 32.46 38.13 -14.79
CA LEU A 1114 32.22 37.70 -13.40
C LEU A 1114 33.22 38.30 -12.39
N ASN A 1115 34.44 38.64 -12.81
CA ASN A 1115 35.50 39.17 -11.93
C ASN A 1115 35.77 40.68 -12.08
N TRP A 1116 35.03 41.41 -12.95
CA TRP A 1116 35.13 42.87 -13.04
C TRP A 1116 34.86 43.54 -11.68
N ASP A 1117 35.55 44.62 -11.33
CA ASP A 1117 35.27 45.35 -10.09
C ASP A 1117 34.07 46.28 -10.27
N ILE A 1118 32.97 46.00 -9.57
CA ILE A 1118 31.66 46.65 -9.76
C ILE A 1118 31.22 47.29 -8.45
N PRO A 1119 31.28 48.63 -8.33
CA PRO A 1119 30.78 49.36 -7.17
C PRO A 1119 29.30 49.13 -6.83
N ASP A 1120 28.91 49.56 -5.64
CA ASP A 1120 27.52 49.57 -5.20
C ASP A 1120 26.65 50.57 -5.97
N ALA A 1121 25.36 50.24 -6.11
CA ALA A 1121 24.39 51.03 -6.86
C ALA A 1121 24.19 52.42 -6.22
N ARG A 1122 24.67 53.48 -6.88
CA ARG A 1122 24.48 54.88 -6.46
C ARG A 1122 23.14 55.49 -6.91
N SER A 1123 22.29 54.74 -7.62
CA SER A 1123 21.04 55.25 -8.21
C SER A 1123 19.95 54.17 -8.36
N ARG A 1124 18.81 54.52 -8.96
CA ARG A 1124 17.75 53.57 -9.36
C ARG A 1124 18.17 52.58 -10.45
N LEU A 1125 19.27 52.85 -11.15
CA LEU A 1125 19.94 51.94 -12.06
C LEU A 1125 21.30 51.56 -11.46
N ARG A 1126 21.75 50.31 -11.69
CA ARG A 1126 23.05 49.81 -11.21
C ARG A 1126 24.20 50.58 -11.84
N LEU A 1127 24.24 50.55 -13.17
CA LEU A 1127 25.16 51.34 -13.99
C LEU A 1127 24.54 52.72 -14.27
N PRO A 1128 25.27 53.84 -14.09
CA PRO A 1128 24.81 55.15 -14.55
C PRO A 1128 24.60 55.20 -16.07
N ILE A 1129 23.69 56.07 -16.51
CA ILE A 1129 23.56 56.39 -17.94
C ILE A 1129 24.71 57.28 -18.38
N ILE A 1130 25.17 57.10 -19.61
CA ILE A 1130 25.87 58.15 -20.37
C ILE A 1130 24.81 58.96 -21.12
N GLU A 1131 24.88 60.29 -20.99
CA GLU A 1131 24.13 61.25 -21.81
C GLU A 1131 24.97 61.54 -23.08
N THR A 1132 24.34 61.54 -24.26
CA THR A 1132 25.02 61.64 -25.56
C THR A 1132 24.31 62.61 -26.49
N ASP A 1133 25.01 63.13 -27.50
CA ASP A 1133 24.41 63.98 -28.53
C ASP A 1133 23.35 63.21 -29.34
N SER A 1134 23.60 61.93 -29.64
CA SER A 1134 22.59 60.99 -30.17
C SER A 1134 21.27 61.04 -29.38
N LYS A 1135 21.33 61.01 -28.05
CA LYS A 1135 20.13 61.09 -27.19
C LYS A 1135 19.52 62.49 -27.20
N THR A 1136 20.33 63.54 -27.22
CA THR A 1136 19.87 64.93 -27.25
C THR A 1136 19.09 65.23 -28.54
N SER A 1137 19.65 64.90 -29.70
CA SER A 1137 18.95 65.06 -30.98
C SER A 1137 17.71 64.16 -31.09
N ALA A 1138 17.73 62.95 -30.52
CA ALA A 1138 16.52 62.14 -30.42
C ALA A 1138 15.42 62.77 -29.55
N ILE A 1139 15.77 63.56 -28.52
CA ILE A 1139 14.79 64.34 -27.74
C ILE A 1139 14.23 65.49 -28.59
N GLU A 1140 15.09 66.22 -29.32
CA GLU A 1140 14.70 67.33 -30.19
C GLU A 1140 13.76 66.89 -31.33
N LEU A 1141 14.00 65.72 -31.91
CA LEU A 1141 13.14 65.08 -32.93
C LEU A 1141 11.78 64.61 -32.38
N ASN A 1142 11.70 64.28 -31.07
CA ASN A 1142 10.47 63.83 -30.41
C ASN A 1142 9.70 64.96 -29.70
N GLU A 1143 10.30 66.12 -29.47
CA GLU A 1143 9.61 67.27 -28.85
C GLU A 1143 8.60 67.89 -29.82
N SER A 1144 7.42 68.23 -29.30
CA SER A 1144 6.43 68.93 -30.13
C SER A 1144 6.84 70.37 -30.36
N VAL A 1145 6.41 70.96 -31.49
CA VAL A 1145 6.77 72.34 -31.88
C VAL A 1145 6.50 73.37 -30.76
N LEU A 1146 5.49 73.13 -29.92
CA LEU A 1146 5.21 73.93 -28.72
C LEU A 1146 6.31 73.85 -27.64
N HIS A 1147 6.90 72.67 -27.41
CA HIS A 1147 8.00 72.51 -26.44
C HIS A 1147 9.28 73.14 -26.96
N ASN A 1148 9.62 72.96 -28.24
CA ASN A 1148 10.76 73.62 -28.87
C ASN A 1148 10.61 75.15 -28.80
N PHE A 1149 9.43 75.70 -29.12
CA PHE A 1149 9.13 77.12 -28.96
C PHE A 1149 9.31 77.61 -27.50
N ILE A 1150 8.82 76.86 -26.52
CA ILE A 1150 8.98 77.22 -25.10
C ILE A 1150 10.46 77.17 -24.69
N ALA A 1151 11.22 76.17 -25.13
CA ALA A 1151 12.63 76.01 -24.80
C ALA A 1151 13.54 77.09 -25.44
N GLU A 1152 13.23 77.52 -26.67
CA GLU A 1152 13.96 78.59 -27.35
C GLU A 1152 13.58 80.00 -26.87
N ARG A 1153 12.27 80.26 -26.66
CA ARG A 1153 11.71 81.63 -26.61
C ARG A 1153 11.17 82.03 -25.24
N CYS A 1154 11.06 81.09 -24.30
CA CYS A 1154 10.68 81.38 -22.92
C CYS A 1154 11.83 81.06 -21.96
N TYR A 1155 11.86 81.76 -20.82
CA TYR A 1155 12.77 81.48 -19.71
C TYR A 1155 11.96 81.49 -18.41
N GLU A 1156 12.32 80.62 -17.46
CA GLU A 1156 11.56 80.50 -16.21
C GLU A 1156 11.89 81.65 -15.25
N ILE A 1157 10.84 82.32 -14.75
CA ILE A 1157 10.92 83.25 -13.62
C ILE A 1157 10.08 82.66 -12.48
N PRO A 1158 10.70 82.04 -11.45
CA PRO A 1158 9.99 81.40 -10.35
C PRO A 1158 8.92 82.29 -9.72
N GLY A 1159 7.72 81.72 -9.51
CA GLY A 1159 6.56 82.43 -8.94
C GLY A 1159 5.78 83.32 -9.92
N THR A 1160 6.28 83.57 -11.13
CA THR A 1160 5.59 84.39 -12.15
C THR A 1160 4.61 83.55 -12.98
N ARG A 1161 3.63 84.20 -13.64
CA ARG A 1161 2.66 83.56 -14.53
C ARG A 1161 2.41 84.40 -15.79
N MET A 1162 2.49 83.77 -16.96
CA MET A 1162 2.03 84.36 -18.23
C MET A 1162 0.56 83.98 -18.47
N LYS A 1163 -0.20 84.77 -19.25
CA LYS A 1163 -1.53 84.32 -19.70
C LYS A 1163 -1.36 83.32 -20.84
N LEU A 1164 -2.25 82.33 -20.89
CA LEU A 1164 -2.34 81.39 -22.00
C LEU A 1164 -2.62 82.06 -23.35
N ASP A 1165 -3.34 83.18 -23.38
CA ASP A 1165 -3.52 84.00 -24.59
C ASP A 1165 -2.20 84.55 -25.12
N ASP A 1166 -1.43 85.18 -24.24
CA ASP A 1166 -0.16 85.82 -24.58
C ASP A 1166 0.84 84.76 -25.11
N LEU A 1167 0.93 83.60 -24.43
CA LEU A 1167 1.74 82.45 -24.85
C LEU A 1167 1.25 81.84 -26.18
N TYR A 1168 -0.06 81.67 -26.36
CA TYR A 1168 -0.65 81.07 -27.54
C TYR A 1168 -0.41 81.91 -28.79
N ASN A 1169 -0.60 83.23 -28.70
CA ASN A 1169 -0.38 84.14 -29.82
C ASN A 1169 1.11 84.15 -30.22
N LEU A 1170 2.02 84.31 -29.24
CA LEU A 1170 3.46 84.26 -29.49
C LEU A 1170 3.91 82.94 -30.13
N PHE A 1171 3.33 81.81 -29.71
CA PHE A 1171 3.58 80.51 -30.32
C PHE A 1171 3.08 80.44 -31.77
N ILE A 1172 1.81 80.77 -32.02
CA ILE A 1172 1.21 80.73 -33.37
C ILE A 1172 1.95 81.68 -34.34
N ASP A 1173 2.39 82.85 -33.87
CA ASP A 1173 3.13 83.82 -34.69
C ASP A 1173 4.53 83.33 -35.09
N ASN A 1174 5.10 82.33 -34.39
CA ASN A 1174 6.38 81.71 -34.71
C ASN A 1174 6.26 80.38 -35.49
N LEU A 1175 5.04 79.90 -35.78
CA LEU A 1175 4.81 78.74 -36.66
C LEU A 1175 4.83 79.12 -38.14
N SER A 1176 5.17 78.17 -39.02
CA SER A 1176 4.94 78.33 -40.46
C SER A 1176 3.44 78.22 -40.81
N GLU A 1177 3.04 78.80 -41.95
CA GLU A 1177 1.64 78.77 -42.42
C GLU A 1177 1.05 77.35 -42.58
N ASN A 1178 1.91 76.33 -42.76
CA ASN A 1178 1.50 74.93 -42.86
C ASN A 1178 1.24 74.26 -41.49
N GLU A 1179 1.78 74.83 -40.41
CA GLU A 1179 1.67 74.32 -39.04
C GLU A 1179 0.54 75.00 -38.26
N LYS A 1180 0.32 76.30 -38.50
CA LYS A 1180 -0.74 77.10 -37.85
C LYS A 1180 -2.12 76.41 -37.82
N PRO A 1181 -2.61 75.72 -38.88
CA PRO A 1181 -3.92 75.05 -38.86
C PRO A 1181 -4.00 73.85 -37.92
N GLN A 1182 -2.86 73.26 -37.54
CA GLN A 1182 -2.78 72.04 -36.73
C GLN A 1182 -2.92 72.36 -35.23
N TRP A 1183 -2.57 73.58 -34.83
CA TRP A 1183 -2.58 74.04 -33.44
C TRP A 1183 -3.80 74.90 -33.13
N ASN A 1184 -4.33 74.73 -31.92
CA ASN A 1184 -5.39 75.57 -31.40
C ASN A 1184 -5.24 75.76 -29.89
N LYS A 1185 -5.85 76.82 -29.35
CA LYS A 1185 -5.70 77.22 -27.94
C LYS A 1185 -6.17 76.18 -26.93
N ARG A 1186 -7.00 75.21 -27.32
CA ARG A 1186 -7.40 74.06 -26.47
C ARG A 1186 -6.34 72.96 -26.48
N LEU A 1187 -5.59 72.80 -27.58
CA LEU A 1187 -4.46 71.88 -27.68
C LEU A 1187 -3.22 72.42 -26.96
N VAL A 1188 -2.92 73.72 -27.10
CA VAL A 1188 -1.80 74.40 -26.40
C VAL A 1188 -2.03 74.50 -24.87
N LYS A 1189 -3.26 74.28 -24.39
CA LYS A 1189 -3.60 74.16 -22.97
C LYS A 1189 -3.42 72.75 -22.39
N LYS A 1190 -3.20 71.74 -23.24
CA LYS A 1190 -3.45 70.33 -22.93
C LYS A 1190 -2.19 69.50 -22.73
#